data_AF-A0A0E0G8K2-F1
#
_entry.id   AF-A0A0E0G8K2-F1
#
_cell.length_a   1.000
_cell.length_b   1.000
_cell.length_c   1.000
_cell.angle_alpha   90.00
_cell.angle_beta   90.00
_cell.angle_gamma   90.00
#
_symmetry.space_group_name_H-M   'P 1'
#
loop_
_entity.id
_entity.type
_entity.pdbx_description
1 polymer ?
#
loop_
_entity_poly.entity_id
_entity_poly.type
_entity_poly.pdbx_seq_one_letter_code
_entity_poly.pdbx_strand_id
1 'polypeptide(L)'
;MQMQVLTAASSLPRATLLRPAAAEPWRQSFLQLQARPIQRPGIMLHCKAQLQGQETRERRQLDDDEHARPPQGGDDDVAASTSELPYMIESIKSKLRAARNSLGETTVSAYDTAWIALVNRLDGGGERSPQFPEAIDWIARNQLPDGSWGDAGMFIVQDRLINTLGCVVALATWGVHEEQRARGLAYIQDNLWRLGEDDEEWMMVGFEITFPVLLEKAKNLGLDINYDDPALQDIYAKRQLKLAKIPREALHARPTTLLHSLEGMENLDWERLLQFKCPAGSLHSSPAASAYALSETGDKELLEYLETAINNFDGGAPCTYPVDNFDRLWSVDRLRRLGISRYFTSEIEEYLEYAYRHLSPDGMSYGGLCPVKDIDDTAMAFRLLRLHGYNVSSSVFNHFEKDGEYFCFAGQSSQSLTAMYNSYRASQIVFPGDDDGLEQLRAYCRAFLEERRATGNLRDKWVIANGLPSEVEYALDFPWKASLPRVETRVYLEQYGASEDAWIGKGLYRMTLVNNDLYLEAAKADFTNFQRLSRLEWLSLKRWYIRNNLQAHGVTEQSVLRAYFLAAANIFEPNRAAERLGWARTAILAEAIASHLRQYSANGAADGMTERLISGLASHDWDWSLREAWKQWLMSWTNESQGSTGGDTALLLVRTIEICSGRHGSAEQSLKNSADYARLEQIASSMCSKLATKILAQNGGSMDNVEGIDQEVDVEMKELIQRVYGSSSNDVSSVTRQTFLDVVKSFCYVAHCSPETIDGHISKVLFEDVN
;
A
#
# COMPACT_ATOMS: atom_id res chain seq x y z
N MET A 1 -38.00 8.43 -20.59
CA MET A 1 -38.38 9.74 -21.14
C MET A 1 -37.09 10.44 -21.54
N GLN A 2 -36.90 10.73 -22.82
CA GLN A 2 -35.68 11.34 -23.40
C GLN A 2 -35.54 12.82 -23.04
N MET A 3 -34.31 13.32 -22.84
CA MET A 3 -33.80 14.65 -23.26
C MET A 3 -32.33 14.74 -22.81
N GLN A 4 -31.36 14.68 -23.73
CA GLN A 4 -30.80 15.72 -24.63
C GLN A 4 -29.68 16.56 -24.01
N VAL A 5 -28.52 16.40 -24.65
CA VAL A 5 -27.21 17.02 -24.49
C VAL A 5 -27.22 18.46 -25.00
N LEU A 6 -26.52 19.37 -24.31
CA LEU A 6 -25.98 20.61 -24.91
C LEU A 6 -24.57 20.90 -24.37
N THR A 7 -23.66 21.04 -25.32
CA THR A 7 -22.27 21.49 -25.22
C THR A 7 -22.18 23.02 -25.30
N ALA A 8 -21.24 23.62 -24.57
CA ALA A 8 -20.70 24.95 -24.89
C ALA A 8 -19.31 25.12 -24.29
N ALA A 9 -18.37 25.61 -25.11
CA ALA A 9 -16.98 25.86 -24.78
C ALA A 9 -16.65 27.36 -24.85
N SER A 10 -15.49 27.70 -24.25
CA SER A 10 -14.64 28.90 -24.43
C SER A 10 -14.93 30.15 -23.58
N SER A 11 -14.01 30.53 -22.70
CA SER A 11 -12.89 31.45 -22.98
C SER A 11 -12.33 32.11 -21.70
N LEU A 12 -11.00 32.14 -21.60
CA LEU A 12 -10.16 32.76 -20.55
C LEU A 12 -10.06 34.29 -20.71
N PRO A 13 -9.73 35.03 -19.63
CA PRO A 13 -8.99 36.29 -19.73
C PRO A 13 -7.57 36.22 -19.14
N ARG A 14 -6.64 36.81 -19.90
CA ARG A 14 -5.22 37.11 -19.58
C ARG A 14 -5.09 38.12 -18.43
N ALA A 15 -4.09 37.91 -17.58
CA ALA A 15 -3.55 38.91 -16.65
C ALA A 15 -2.20 39.48 -17.16
N THR A 16 -2.00 40.77 -16.90
CA THR A 16 -0.98 41.64 -17.47
C THR A 16 0.25 41.77 -16.57
N LEU A 17 1.45 41.75 -17.17
CA LEU A 17 2.75 41.98 -16.55
C LEU A 17 2.99 43.45 -16.18
N LEU A 18 3.67 43.68 -15.05
CA LEU A 18 4.36 44.94 -14.74
C LEU A 18 5.82 44.67 -14.31
N ARG A 19 6.75 45.30 -15.03
CA ARG A 19 8.19 45.49 -14.72
C ARG A 19 8.37 46.58 -13.64
N PRO A 20 9.54 46.67 -12.98
CA PRO A 20 10.60 47.64 -13.39
C PRO A 20 12.04 47.05 -13.31
N ALA A 21 12.94 47.33 -14.27
CA ALA A 21 13.99 48.40 -14.30
C ALA A 21 15.14 48.14 -13.28
N ALA A 22 16.44 48.32 -13.54
CA ALA A 22 17.24 48.85 -14.64
C ALA A 22 18.69 48.29 -14.48
N ALA A 23 19.47 48.34 -15.56
CA ALA A 23 20.87 47.96 -15.60
C ALA A 23 21.81 49.13 -15.24
N GLU A 24 23.01 48.83 -14.72
CA GLU A 24 24.32 49.40 -15.14
C GLU A 24 25.50 48.77 -14.34
N PRO A 25 26.76 48.86 -14.83
CA PRO A 25 27.73 47.76 -14.80
C PRO A 25 29.04 48.07 -14.03
N TRP A 26 30.04 47.16 -14.16
CA TRP A 26 31.52 47.36 -14.11
C TRP A 26 32.32 46.34 -13.25
N ARG A 27 33.07 45.49 -13.98
CA ARG A 27 34.31 44.70 -13.77
C ARG A 27 35.19 44.96 -12.52
N GLN A 28 35.76 43.90 -11.87
CA GLN A 28 37.11 43.29 -12.09
C GLN A 28 37.56 42.35 -10.91
N SER A 29 37.94 41.10 -11.26
CA SER A 29 39.11 40.26 -10.84
C SER A 29 39.47 39.86 -9.38
N PHE A 30 40.11 38.66 -9.29
CA PHE A 30 40.84 37.97 -8.17
C PHE A 30 39.96 37.16 -7.19
N LEU A 31 40.19 35.89 -6.77
CA LEU A 31 41.34 34.98 -6.75
C LEU A 31 40.96 33.48 -6.69
N GLN A 32 41.91 32.69 -7.20
CA GLN A 32 42.17 31.26 -7.00
C GLN A 32 41.80 30.69 -5.62
N LEU A 33 41.26 29.47 -5.61
CA LEU A 33 41.65 28.44 -4.62
C LEU A 33 41.75 27.07 -5.30
N GLN A 34 42.94 26.50 -5.20
CA GLN A 34 43.30 25.15 -5.61
C GLN A 34 42.72 24.15 -4.59
N ALA A 35 42.16 23.05 -5.08
CA ALA A 35 42.05 21.82 -4.29
C ALA A 35 42.51 20.63 -5.14
N ARG A 36 43.65 20.06 -4.77
CA ARG A 36 44.15 18.77 -5.29
C ARG A 36 43.34 17.63 -4.66
N PRO A 37 42.93 16.59 -5.41
CA PRO A 37 42.40 15.38 -4.81
C PRO A 37 43.55 14.41 -4.43
N ILE A 38 43.45 13.86 -3.22
CA ILE A 38 44.27 12.76 -2.71
C ILE A 38 43.86 11.48 -3.46
N GLN A 39 44.81 10.88 -4.19
CA GLN A 39 44.67 9.58 -4.84
C GLN A 39 44.89 8.43 -3.83
N ARG A 40 44.01 7.42 -3.86
CA ARG A 40 44.36 6.01 -3.60
C ARG A 40 43.70 5.12 -4.67
N PRO A 41 44.34 3.99 -5.04
CA PRO A 41 44.33 3.52 -6.42
C PRO A 41 43.23 2.48 -6.69
N GLY A 42 42.36 2.78 -7.65
CA GLY A 42 41.53 1.79 -8.34
C GLY A 42 42.21 1.39 -9.65
N ILE A 43 42.40 0.09 -9.83
CA ILE A 43 43.03 -0.54 -10.99
C ILE A 43 42.27 -0.15 -12.27
N MET A 44 42.93 0.61 -13.13
CA MET A 44 42.43 1.04 -14.44
C MET A 44 42.96 0.06 -15.49
N LEU A 45 42.10 -0.80 -16.03
CA LEU A 45 42.44 -1.64 -17.19
C LEU A 45 42.40 -0.75 -18.45
N HIS A 46 43.59 -0.27 -18.83
CA HIS A 46 43.84 0.35 -20.13
C HIS A 46 43.85 -0.73 -21.22
N CYS A 47 42.90 -0.69 -22.14
CA CYS A 47 43.03 -1.36 -23.43
C CYS A 47 43.50 -0.34 -24.48
N LYS A 48 44.77 -0.45 -24.88
CA LYS A 48 45.34 0.26 -26.03
C LYS A 48 44.86 -0.44 -27.31
N ALA A 49 44.19 0.29 -28.18
CA ALA A 49 44.10 -0.07 -29.60
C ALA A 49 44.53 1.15 -30.42
N GLN A 50 45.61 0.96 -31.19
CA GLN A 50 46.14 1.95 -32.12
C GLN A 50 45.19 2.12 -33.30
N LEU A 51 44.91 3.38 -33.62
CA LEU A 51 44.21 3.83 -34.81
C LEU A 51 45.18 3.84 -36.01
N GLN A 52 44.75 3.28 -37.14
CA GLN A 52 45.17 3.72 -38.46
C GLN A 52 43.96 3.83 -39.39
N GLY A 53 43.64 5.08 -39.74
CA GLY A 53 43.09 5.55 -41.02
C GLY A 53 41.76 5.00 -41.54
N GLN A 54 40.69 5.80 -41.49
CA GLN A 54 40.26 6.66 -42.62
C GLN A 54 38.94 7.35 -42.24
N GLU A 55 38.98 8.69 -42.20
CA GLU A 55 37.81 9.54 -42.01
C GLU A 55 37.06 9.72 -43.33
N THR A 56 35.74 9.52 -43.32
CA THR A 56 34.83 10.09 -44.34
C THR A 56 33.59 10.67 -43.67
N ARG A 57 33.61 12.00 -43.51
CA ARG A 57 32.58 12.96 -43.95
C ARG A 57 31.09 12.70 -43.63
N GLU A 58 30.75 12.27 -42.41
CA GLU A 58 29.37 12.39 -41.85
C GLU A 58 29.35 13.00 -40.43
N ARG A 59 30.43 13.67 -40.03
CA ARG A 59 30.63 14.23 -38.67
C ARG A 59 30.48 15.75 -38.56
N ARG A 60 29.70 16.40 -39.42
CA ARG A 60 29.53 17.87 -39.41
C ARG A 60 28.09 18.36 -39.24
N GLN A 61 27.19 17.53 -38.70
CA GLN A 61 25.81 17.95 -38.41
C GLN A 61 25.35 17.64 -36.98
N LEU A 62 26.27 17.31 -36.06
CA LEU A 62 25.92 17.00 -34.66
C LEU A 62 26.60 17.93 -33.63
N ASP A 63 27.34 18.94 -34.08
CA ASP A 63 28.05 19.88 -33.17
C ASP A 63 27.30 21.23 -32.98
N ASP A 64 26.12 21.43 -33.59
CA ASP A 64 25.37 22.69 -33.47
C ASP A 64 24.24 22.69 -32.41
N ASP A 65 23.97 21.57 -31.74
CA ASP A 65 22.94 21.47 -30.67
C ASP A 65 23.49 21.56 -29.24
N GLU A 66 24.79 21.76 -29.05
CA GLU A 66 25.42 21.77 -27.72
C GLU A 66 25.31 23.12 -26.97
N HIS A 67 24.48 24.07 -27.43
CA HIS A 67 24.35 25.41 -26.83
C HIS A 67 22.90 25.84 -26.52
N ALA A 68 21.97 24.90 -26.33
CA ALA A 68 20.66 25.21 -25.74
C ALA A 68 20.75 25.16 -24.20
N ARG A 69 20.64 26.32 -23.55
CA ARG A 69 20.49 26.41 -22.09
C ARG A 69 19.20 25.69 -21.65
N PRO A 70 19.20 24.94 -20.54
CA PRO A 70 17.96 24.39 -20.00
C PRO A 70 17.04 25.52 -19.50
N PRO A 71 15.71 25.33 -19.50
CA PRO A 71 14.79 26.27 -18.88
C PRO A 71 15.08 26.33 -17.38
N GLN A 72 15.42 27.52 -16.87
CA GLN A 72 15.51 27.77 -15.45
C GLN A 72 14.10 27.91 -14.87
N GLY A 73 13.65 26.89 -14.16
CA GLY A 73 12.41 26.88 -13.39
C GLY A 73 12.01 25.46 -13.03
N GLY A 74 12.53 24.93 -11.91
CA GLY A 74 12.13 23.63 -11.35
C GLY A 74 13.24 22.86 -10.59
N ASP A 75 14.51 23.07 -10.92
CA ASP A 75 15.61 22.23 -10.41
C ASP A 75 16.00 22.48 -8.93
N ASP A 76 15.75 23.69 -8.40
CA ASP A 76 16.18 24.05 -7.04
C ASP A 76 15.36 23.33 -5.94
N ASP A 77 14.06 23.10 -6.15
CA ASP A 77 13.19 22.39 -5.19
C ASP A 77 13.41 20.87 -5.21
N VAL A 78 13.78 20.31 -6.37
CA VAL A 78 14.08 18.87 -6.53
C VAL A 78 15.44 18.50 -5.92
N ALA A 79 16.44 19.38 -6.04
CA ALA A 79 17.74 19.20 -5.38
C ALA A 79 17.62 19.33 -3.85
N ALA A 80 16.74 20.20 -3.36
CA ALA A 80 16.48 20.37 -1.93
C ALA A 80 15.80 19.13 -1.32
N SER A 81 14.69 18.65 -1.89
CA SER A 81 13.92 17.51 -1.36
C SER A 81 14.70 16.18 -1.33
N THR A 82 15.56 15.95 -2.34
CA THR A 82 16.41 14.76 -2.40
C THR A 82 17.54 14.76 -1.36
N SER A 83 17.95 15.94 -0.88
CA SER A 83 18.96 16.09 0.18
C SER A 83 18.40 15.83 1.58
N GLU A 84 17.09 15.98 1.77
CA GLU A 84 16.40 15.82 3.06
C GLU A 84 15.90 14.39 3.31
N LEU A 85 15.87 13.53 2.28
CA LEU A 85 15.39 12.14 2.40
C LEU A 85 16.01 11.36 3.58
N PRO A 86 17.34 11.40 3.84
CA PRO A 86 17.90 10.69 5.00
C PRO A 86 17.32 11.15 6.35
N TYR A 87 17.01 12.45 6.49
CA TYR A 87 16.39 12.99 7.70
C TYR A 87 14.94 12.55 7.83
N MET A 88 14.17 12.58 6.74
CA MET A 88 12.80 12.07 6.72
C MET A 88 12.74 10.58 7.11
N ILE A 89 13.63 9.76 6.54
CA ILE A 89 13.73 8.33 6.87
C ILE A 89 14.03 8.12 8.36
N GLU A 90 14.97 8.88 8.95
CA GLU A 90 15.28 8.73 10.38
C GLU A 90 14.13 9.23 11.28
N SER A 91 13.42 10.27 10.86
CA SER A 91 12.21 10.72 11.57
C SER A 91 11.12 9.66 11.54
N ILE A 92 10.89 8.99 10.40
CA ILE A 92 9.92 7.90 10.30
C ILE A 92 10.34 6.72 11.19
N LYS A 93 11.62 6.32 11.16
CA LYS A 93 12.15 5.27 12.06
C LYS A 93 11.90 5.58 13.52
N SER A 94 12.19 6.81 13.92
CA SER A 94 12.01 7.26 15.30
C SER A 94 10.54 7.16 15.73
N LYS A 95 9.60 7.55 14.86
CA LYS A 95 8.16 7.40 15.10
C LYS A 95 7.74 5.93 15.22
N LEU A 96 8.14 5.07 14.27
CA LEU A 96 7.84 3.63 14.31
C LEU A 96 8.39 2.96 15.59
N ARG A 97 9.62 3.30 15.99
CA ARG A 97 10.24 2.77 17.21
C ARG A 97 9.55 3.27 18.48
N ALA A 98 9.09 4.51 18.51
CA ALA A 98 8.33 5.05 19.63
C ALA A 98 6.97 4.32 19.76
N ALA A 99 6.30 4.07 18.63
CA ALA A 99 5.01 3.39 18.59
C ALA A 99 5.08 1.86 18.81
N ARG A 100 6.27 1.25 18.87
CA ARG A 100 6.42 -0.22 18.95
C ARG A 100 5.72 -0.88 20.14
N ASN A 101 5.62 -0.16 21.26
CA ASN A 101 4.93 -0.61 22.48
C ASN A 101 3.62 0.16 22.69
N SER A 102 3.22 1.00 21.74
CA SER A 102 1.95 1.70 21.76
C SER A 102 0.82 0.70 21.53
N LEU A 103 -0.29 0.99 22.20
CA LEU A 103 -1.57 0.31 22.03
C LEU A 103 -2.38 0.90 20.85
N GLY A 104 -1.81 1.85 20.12
CA GLY A 104 -2.32 2.42 18.87
C GLY A 104 -2.22 3.95 18.83
N GLU A 105 -1.72 4.51 17.72
CA GLU A 105 -1.57 5.96 17.50
C GLU A 105 -2.76 6.54 16.72
N THR A 106 -3.84 6.84 17.45
CA THR A 106 -5.11 7.35 16.89
C THR A 106 -5.52 8.69 17.53
N THR A 107 -6.42 9.44 16.89
CA THR A 107 -6.93 10.71 17.43
C THR A 107 -7.99 10.50 18.51
N VAL A 108 -8.11 11.49 19.39
CA VAL A 108 -9.13 11.52 20.45
C VAL A 108 -10.54 11.71 19.87
N SER A 109 -11.50 10.97 20.44
CA SER A 109 -12.94 11.11 20.19
C SER A 109 -13.56 11.97 21.29
N ALA A 110 -14.12 13.12 20.92
CA ALA A 110 -14.77 14.00 21.89
C ALA A 110 -16.05 13.36 22.47
N TYR A 111 -16.77 12.59 21.67
CA TYR A 111 -17.93 11.79 22.08
C TYR A 111 -17.56 10.76 23.16
N ASP A 112 -16.53 9.96 22.93
CA ASP A 112 -16.13 8.93 23.90
C ASP A 112 -15.56 9.55 25.18
N THR A 113 -14.77 10.62 25.03
CA THR A 113 -14.27 11.40 26.17
C THR A 113 -15.42 11.98 27.01
N ALA A 114 -16.50 12.45 26.36
CA ALA A 114 -17.68 12.93 27.07
C ALA A 114 -18.40 11.82 27.86
N TRP A 115 -18.48 10.61 27.33
CA TRP A 115 -19.05 9.47 28.09
C TRP A 115 -18.19 9.10 29.30
N ILE A 116 -16.87 9.16 29.19
CA ILE A 116 -15.96 8.96 30.34
C ILE A 116 -16.18 10.08 31.37
N ALA A 117 -16.29 11.33 30.94
CA ALA A 117 -16.54 12.48 31.81
C ALA A 117 -17.87 12.37 32.59
N LEU A 118 -18.84 11.59 32.10
CA LEU A 118 -20.13 11.37 32.77
C LEU A 118 -20.07 10.37 33.94
N VAL A 119 -18.99 9.60 34.06
CA VAL A 119 -18.84 8.60 35.14
C VAL A 119 -18.74 9.32 36.49
N ASN A 120 -19.69 9.02 37.38
CA ASN A 120 -19.66 9.52 38.76
C ASN A 120 -18.63 8.77 39.58
N ARG A 121 -18.07 9.43 40.58
CA ARG A 121 -17.14 8.83 41.54
C ARG A 121 -17.72 7.55 42.16
N LEU A 122 -16.91 6.50 42.17
CA LEU A 122 -17.31 5.18 42.69
C LEU A 122 -17.12 5.05 44.21
N ASP A 123 -16.24 5.87 44.82
CA ASP A 123 -16.06 5.91 46.27
C ASP A 123 -17.18 6.74 46.92
N GLY A 124 -18.00 6.09 47.75
CA GLY A 124 -19.28 6.57 48.28
C GLY A 124 -19.24 7.78 49.24
N GLY A 125 -18.50 8.84 48.93
CA GLY A 125 -18.37 10.08 49.70
C GLY A 125 -19.63 10.98 49.71
N GLY A 126 -20.76 10.52 49.19
CA GLY A 126 -22.06 11.22 49.21
C GLY A 126 -22.18 12.43 48.29
N GLU A 127 -21.08 13.09 47.92
CA GLU A 127 -21.05 14.22 47.00
C GLU A 127 -20.78 13.76 45.56
N ARG A 128 -21.71 14.10 44.65
CA ARG A 128 -21.62 13.76 43.22
C ARG A 128 -20.44 14.52 42.61
N SER A 129 -19.44 13.81 42.10
CA SER A 129 -18.25 14.39 41.47
C SER A 129 -17.72 13.47 40.36
N PRO A 130 -17.02 14.01 39.35
CA PRO A 130 -16.54 13.19 38.23
C PRO A 130 -15.44 12.22 38.68
N GLN A 131 -15.52 10.98 38.22
CA GLN A 131 -14.45 9.98 38.40
C GLN A 131 -13.18 10.39 37.63
N PHE A 132 -13.34 11.03 36.47
CA PHE A 132 -12.27 11.44 35.56
C PHE A 132 -12.34 12.95 35.27
N PRO A 133 -11.90 13.82 36.21
CA PRO A 133 -11.88 15.26 35.98
C PRO A 133 -11.03 15.67 34.77
N GLU A 134 -9.99 14.91 34.43
CA GLU A 134 -9.11 15.13 33.29
C GLU A 134 -9.87 15.09 31.95
N ALA A 135 -10.94 14.29 31.86
CA ALA A 135 -11.81 14.24 30.69
C ALA A 135 -12.61 15.55 30.51
N ILE A 136 -13.04 16.16 31.61
CA ILE A 136 -13.71 17.47 31.58
C ILE A 136 -12.71 18.55 31.13
N ASP A 137 -11.50 18.53 31.67
CA ASP A 137 -10.43 19.48 31.30
C ASP A 137 -10.04 19.34 29.82
N TRP A 138 -9.99 18.11 29.31
CA TRP A 138 -9.76 17.88 27.88
C TRP A 138 -10.89 18.47 27.04
N ILE A 139 -12.16 18.21 27.38
CA ILE A 139 -13.32 18.75 26.65
C ILE A 139 -13.26 20.28 26.60
N ALA A 140 -13.02 20.93 27.74
CA ALA A 140 -12.97 22.38 27.83
C ALA A 140 -11.86 23.02 26.98
N ARG A 141 -10.71 22.35 26.85
CA ARG A 141 -9.54 22.84 26.09
C ARG A 141 -9.65 22.61 24.58
N ASN A 142 -10.48 21.68 24.12
CA ASN A 142 -10.49 21.20 22.72
C ASN A 142 -11.75 21.58 21.92
N GLN A 143 -12.51 22.59 22.37
CA GLN A 143 -13.62 23.13 21.58
C GLN A 143 -13.10 23.83 20.32
N LEU A 144 -13.71 23.55 19.16
CA LEU A 144 -13.38 24.18 17.89
C LEU A 144 -13.80 25.67 17.88
N PRO A 145 -13.24 26.49 16.97
CA PRO A 145 -13.57 27.92 16.89
C PRO A 145 -15.05 28.22 16.65
N ASP A 146 -15.78 27.34 15.95
CA ASP A 146 -17.22 27.46 15.68
C ASP A 146 -18.11 27.06 16.86
N GLY A 147 -17.52 26.59 17.98
CA GLY A 147 -18.25 26.11 19.16
C GLY A 147 -18.54 24.61 19.17
N SER A 148 -18.24 23.89 18.08
CA SER A 148 -18.41 22.44 18.01
C SER A 148 -17.22 21.66 18.60
N TRP A 149 -17.39 20.34 18.72
CA TRP A 149 -16.30 19.37 18.84
C TRP A 149 -16.40 18.36 17.69
N GLY A 150 -15.28 17.76 17.28
CA GLY A 150 -15.18 16.78 16.20
C GLY A 150 -13.87 16.89 15.44
N ASP A 151 -13.79 16.28 14.25
CA ASP A 151 -12.59 16.38 13.40
C ASP A 151 -12.42 17.81 12.85
N ALA A 152 -11.22 18.36 13.01
CA ALA A 152 -10.92 19.72 12.57
C ALA A 152 -10.62 19.83 11.06
N GLY A 153 -10.13 18.75 10.45
CA GLY A 153 -9.75 18.70 9.03
C GLY A 153 -10.91 18.34 8.11
N MET A 154 -11.97 17.72 8.64
CA MET A 154 -13.11 17.24 7.88
C MET A 154 -14.43 17.55 8.59
N PHE A 155 -15.42 18.01 7.83
CA PHE A 155 -16.73 18.35 8.33
C PHE A 155 -17.75 17.29 7.91
N ILE A 156 -18.34 16.59 8.89
CA ILE A 156 -19.53 15.75 8.71
C ILE A 156 -20.55 16.16 9.77
N VAL A 157 -21.81 16.34 9.37
CA VAL A 157 -22.87 16.88 10.25
C VAL A 157 -23.07 15.96 11.46
N GLN A 158 -23.21 14.65 11.23
CA GLN A 158 -23.32 13.66 12.30
C GLN A 158 -22.13 13.69 13.27
N ASP A 159 -20.89 13.74 12.77
CA ASP A 159 -19.68 13.82 13.60
C ASP A 159 -19.73 15.05 14.50
N ARG A 160 -19.95 16.24 13.92
CA ARG A 160 -19.96 17.47 14.70
C ARG A 160 -21.07 17.50 15.74
N LEU A 161 -22.28 17.05 15.39
CA LEU A 161 -23.41 17.11 16.31
C LEU A 161 -23.31 16.11 17.46
N ILE A 162 -22.88 14.87 17.21
CA ILE A 162 -22.77 13.86 18.28
C ILE A 162 -21.66 14.19 19.27
N ASN A 163 -20.51 14.65 18.77
CA ASN A 163 -19.39 15.10 19.60
C ASN A 163 -19.80 16.33 20.42
N THR A 164 -20.38 17.35 19.79
CA THR A 164 -20.78 18.60 20.46
C THR A 164 -21.85 18.34 21.52
N LEU A 165 -22.88 17.56 21.21
CA LEU A 165 -23.93 17.22 22.16
C LEU A 165 -23.38 16.45 23.36
N GLY A 166 -22.50 15.46 23.12
CA GLY A 166 -21.82 14.72 24.19
C GLY A 166 -21.07 15.64 25.14
N CYS A 167 -20.21 16.51 24.60
CA CYS A 167 -19.43 17.47 25.38
C CYS A 167 -20.33 18.44 26.16
N VAL A 168 -21.35 19.02 25.53
CA VAL A 168 -22.30 19.93 26.20
C VAL A 168 -23.02 19.22 27.36
N VAL A 169 -23.48 17.97 27.15
CA VAL A 169 -24.12 17.16 28.20
C VAL A 169 -23.17 16.88 29.36
N ALA A 170 -21.90 16.54 29.09
CA ALA A 170 -20.89 16.32 30.13
C ALA A 170 -20.65 17.59 30.96
N LEU A 171 -20.40 18.73 30.31
CA LEU A 171 -20.17 20.01 31.00
C LEU A 171 -21.41 20.47 31.80
N ALA A 172 -22.61 20.27 31.25
CA ALA A 172 -23.87 20.60 31.92
C ALA A 172 -24.13 19.71 33.14
N THR A 173 -23.81 18.42 33.06
CA THR A 173 -23.99 17.46 34.17
C THR A 173 -23.24 17.89 35.43
N TRP A 174 -22.07 18.50 35.25
CA TRP A 174 -21.21 18.96 36.35
C TRP A 174 -21.33 20.45 36.66
N GLY A 175 -22.11 21.20 35.88
CA GLY A 175 -22.31 22.64 36.09
C GLY A 175 -21.06 23.49 35.85
N VAL A 176 -20.14 23.05 34.99
CA VAL A 176 -18.83 23.69 34.74
C VAL A 176 -18.75 24.29 33.32
N HIS A 177 -17.72 25.12 33.08
CA HIS A 177 -17.36 25.66 31.76
C HIS A 177 -18.55 26.27 30.99
N GLU A 178 -19.23 27.24 31.61
CA GLU A 178 -20.45 27.86 31.08
C GLU A 178 -20.27 28.46 29.67
N GLU A 179 -19.13 29.09 29.40
CA GLU A 179 -18.86 29.67 28.07
C GLU A 179 -18.79 28.60 26.97
N GLN A 180 -18.01 27.53 27.19
CA GLN A 180 -17.90 26.42 26.25
C GLN A 180 -19.26 25.76 26.04
N ARG A 181 -20.02 25.55 27.12
CA ARG A 181 -21.38 25.00 27.08
C ARG A 181 -22.32 25.87 26.23
N ALA A 182 -22.31 27.19 26.44
CA ALA A 182 -23.16 28.12 25.70
C ALA A 182 -22.84 28.13 24.19
N ARG A 183 -21.55 28.13 23.84
CA ARG A 183 -21.10 28.06 22.44
C ARG A 183 -21.48 26.74 21.76
N GLY A 184 -21.33 25.61 22.47
CA GLY A 184 -21.73 24.31 21.94
C GLY A 184 -23.24 24.20 21.74
N LEU A 185 -24.03 24.75 22.67
CA LEU A 185 -25.48 24.78 22.54
C LEU A 185 -25.92 25.64 21.35
N ALA A 186 -25.31 26.82 21.18
CA ALA A 186 -25.56 27.68 20.01
C ALA A 186 -25.23 26.94 18.70
N TYR A 187 -24.09 26.25 18.63
CA TYR A 187 -23.73 25.45 17.46
C TYR A 187 -24.79 24.39 17.13
N ILE A 188 -25.29 23.66 18.13
CA ILE A 188 -26.34 22.63 17.95
C ILE A 188 -27.61 23.29 17.41
N GLN A 189 -28.06 24.39 18.02
CA GLN A 189 -29.26 25.11 17.58
C GLN A 189 -29.15 25.57 16.12
N ASP A 190 -27.99 26.08 15.71
CA ASP A 190 -27.76 26.61 14.37
C ASP A 190 -27.61 25.52 13.29
N ASN A 191 -27.27 24.28 13.68
CA ASN A 191 -26.90 23.22 12.74
C ASN A 191 -27.77 21.96 12.80
N LEU A 192 -28.68 21.82 13.76
CA LEU A 192 -29.47 20.59 13.94
C LEU A 192 -30.27 20.19 12.69
N TRP A 193 -30.86 21.18 12.01
CA TRP A 193 -31.65 20.99 10.79
C TRP A 193 -30.87 20.30 9.66
N ARG A 194 -29.53 20.43 9.65
CA ARG A 194 -28.65 19.85 8.62
C ARG A 194 -28.62 18.32 8.68
N LEU A 195 -29.04 17.69 9.78
CA LEU A 195 -29.18 16.23 9.87
C LEU A 195 -30.20 15.70 8.86
N GLY A 196 -31.22 16.49 8.50
CA GLY A 196 -32.20 16.10 7.49
C GLY A 196 -31.65 16.14 6.06
N GLU A 197 -30.49 16.75 5.85
CA GLU A 197 -29.81 16.86 4.56
C GLU A 197 -28.51 16.04 4.48
N ASP A 198 -28.14 15.34 5.57
CA ASP A 198 -26.86 14.65 5.67
C ASP A 198 -26.83 13.39 4.80
N ASP A 199 -25.64 13.08 4.29
CA ASP A 199 -25.44 11.89 3.46
C ASP A 199 -25.47 10.63 4.34
N GLU A 200 -26.40 9.71 4.05
CA GLU A 200 -26.50 8.45 4.78
C GLU A 200 -25.33 7.50 4.47
N GLU A 201 -24.55 7.76 3.41
CA GLU A 201 -23.45 6.90 2.97
C GLU A 201 -22.31 6.80 4.00
N TRP A 202 -22.02 7.88 4.73
CA TRP A 202 -20.97 7.94 5.77
C TRP A 202 -21.51 7.99 7.19
N MET A 203 -22.63 7.31 7.42
CA MET A 203 -23.26 7.28 8.73
C MET A 203 -22.34 6.70 9.82
N MET A 204 -22.14 7.48 10.90
CA MET A 204 -21.29 7.14 12.04
C MET A 204 -21.77 5.86 12.75
N VAL A 205 -20.85 5.11 13.34
CA VAL A 205 -21.15 3.83 14.00
C VAL A 205 -22.10 4.05 15.16
N GLY A 206 -23.30 3.47 15.04
CA GLY A 206 -24.30 3.50 16.10
C GLY A 206 -24.97 4.87 16.28
N PHE A 207 -24.81 5.84 15.37
CA PHE A 207 -25.38 7.19 15.51
C PHE A 207 -26.87 7.19 15.88
N GLU A 208 -27.71 6.46 15.12
CA GLU A 208 -29.16 6.46 15.37
C GLU A 208 -29.56 5.82 16.71
N ILE A 209 -28.67 5.04 17.34
CA ILE A 209 -28.94 4.47 18.67
C ILE A 209 -28.21 5.21 19.80
N THR A 210 -27.22 6.03 19.52
CA THR A 210 -26.45 6.73 20.56
C THR A 210 -26.86 8.18 20.69
N PHE A 211 -27.07 8.88 19.57
CA PHE A 211 -27.44 10.29 19.55
C PHE A 211 -28.78 10.57 20.28
N PRO A 212 -29.86 9.78 20.12
CA PRO A 212 -31.08 9.98 20.89
C PRO A 212 -30.91 9.82 22.41
N VAL A 213 -29.99 8.95 22.87
CA VAL A 213 -29.73 8.78 24.31
C VAL A 213 -29.11 10.06 24.88
N LEU A 214 -28.20 10.69 24.14
CA LEU A 214 -27.65 11.99 24.53
C LEU A 214 -28.72 13.10 24.50
N LEU A 215 -29.63 13.10 23.53
CA LEU A 215 -30.74 14.06 23.48
C LEU A 215 -31.66 13.94 24.70
N GLU A 216 -32.01 12.73 25.12
CA GLU A 216 -32.79 12.52 26.35
C GLU A 216 -32.03 12.98 27.61
N LYS A 217 -30.71 12.74 27.68
CA LYS A 217 -29.88 13.29 28.77
C LYS A 217 -29.89 14.82 28.77
N ALA A 218 -29.72 15.45 27.61
CA ALA A 218 -29.78 16.90 27.45
C ALA A 218 -31.14 17.47 27.90
N LYS A 219 -32.23 16.80 27.51
CA LYS A 219 -33.61 17.19 27.86
C LYS A 219 -33.84 17.12 29.37
N ASN A 220 -33.35 16.06 30.02
CA ASN A 220 -33.43 15.90 31.47
C ASN A 220 -32.60 16.94 32.24
N LEU A 221 -31.55 17.49 31.62
CA LEU A 221 -30.76 18.58 32.17
C LEU A 221 -31.37 19.98 31.89
N GLY A 222 -32.47 20.04 31.15
CA GLY A 222 -33.15 21.30 30.80
C GLY A 222 -32.38 22.15 29.79
N LEU A 223 -31.57 21.53 28.92
CA LEU A 223 -30.86 22.24 27.85
C LEU A 223 -31.84 22.71 26.77
N ASP A 224 -31.67 23.94 26.30
CA ASP A 224 -32.53 24.56 25.30
C ASP A 224 -32.17 24.09 23.88
N ILE A 225 -32.77 22.98 23.45
CA ILE A 225 -32.62 22.41 22.09
C ILE A 225 -34.01 22.32 21.46
N ASN A 226 -34.10 22.54 20.15
CA ASN A 226 -35.33 22.30 19.39
C ASN A 226 -35.62 20.79 19.27
N TYR A 227 -36.17 20.18 20.31
CA TYR A 227 -36.49 18.75 20.34
C TYR A 227 -37.61 18.35 19.37
N ASP A 228 -38.39 19.31 18.88
CA ASP A 228 -39.47 19.10 17.91
C ASP A 228 -38.97 19.22 16.45
N ASP A 229 -37.67 19.38 16.23
CA ASP A 229 -37.07 19.45 14.89
C ASP A 229 -37.41 18.17 14.08
N PRO A 230 -37.91 18.30 12.83
CA PRO A 230 -38.24 17.15 11.99
C PRO A 230 -37.07 16.18 11.78
N ALA A 231 -35.83 16.66 11.74
CA ALA A 231 -34.66 15.80 11.58
C ALA A 231 -34.49 14.85 12.77
N LEU A 232 -34.87 15.27 13.98
CA LEU A 232 -34.83 14.42 15.15
C LEU A 232 -35.91 13.34 15.11
N GLN A 233 -37.12 13.67 14.63
CA GLN A 233 -38.22 12.70 14.53
C GLN A 233 -37.83 11.50 13.67
N ASP A 234 -37.15 11.73 12.54
CA ASP A 234 -36.64 10.67 11.68
C ASP A 234 -35.59 9.80 12.42
N ILE A 235 -34.65 10.42 13.15
CA ILE A 235 -33.65 9.69 13.94
C ILE A 235 -34.30 8.82 15.02
N TYR A 236 -35.31 9.32 15.73
CA TYR A 236 -36.04 8.50 16.72
C TYR A 236 -36.79 7.34 16.06
N ALA A 237 -37.36 7.53 14.86
CA ALA A 237 -37.98 6.44 14.11
C ALA A 237 -36.94 5.38 13.70
N LYS A 238 -35.78 5.81 13.18
CA LYS A 238 -34.63 4.94 12.86
C LYS A 238 -34.13 4.18 14.08
N ARG A 239 -34.03 4.83 15.25
CA ARG A 239 -33.69 4.18 16.53
C ARG A 239 -34.61 3.00 16.82
N GLN A 240 -35.93 3.21 16.76
CA GLN A 240 -36.89 2.14 17.07
C GLN A 240 -36.76 0.96 16.10
N LEU A 241 -36.61 1.24 14.81
CA LEU A 241 -36.38 0.21 13.80
C LEU A 241 -35.08 -0.57 14.04
N LYS A 242 -33.99 0.11 14.41
CA LYS A 242 -32.72 -0.55 14.71
C LYS A 242 -32.78 -1.38 15.98
N LEU A 243 -33.31 -0.85 17.07
CA LEU A 243 -33.45 -1.59 18.34
C LEU A 243 -34.32 -2.84 18.18
N ALA A 244 -35.39 -2.77 17.39
CA ALA A 244 -36.27 -3.92 17.11
C ALA A 244 -35.56 -5.04 16.32
N LYS A 245 -34.52 -4.71 15.54
CA LYS A 245 -33.72 -5.68 14.77
C LYS A 245 -32.58 -6.30 15.57
N ILE A 246 -32.23 -5.74 16.74
CA ILE A 246 -31.13 -6.26 17.56
C ILE A 246 -31.52 -7.61 18.16
N PRO A 247 -30.77 -8.69 17.90
CA PRO A 247 -31.05 -10.00 18.48
C PRO A 247 -30.62 -10.02 19.95
N ARG A 248 -31.53 -9.62 20.85
CA ARG A 248 -31.28 -9.44 22.29
C ARG A 248 -30.68 -10.66 22.97
N GLU A 249 -31.16 -11.86 22.65
CA GLU A 249 -30.58 -13.08 23.23
C GLU A 249 -29.15 -13.32 22.72
N ALA A 250 -28.89 -13.11 21.43
CA ALA A 250 -27.56 -13.30 20.86
C ALA A 250 -26.53 -12.30 21.43
N LEU A 251 -26.95 -11.05 21.69
CA LEU A 251 -26.12 -10.02 22.35
C LEU A 251 -25.58 -10.50 23.71
N HIS A 252 -26.39 -11.22 24.48
CA HIS A 252 -26.03 -11.72 25.81
C HIS A 252 -25.49 -13.16 25.81
N ALA A 253 -25.54 -13.85 24.68
CA ALA A 253 -25.08 -15.24 24.56
C ALA A 253 -23.67 -15.38 23.99
N ARG A 254 -23.18 -14.38 23.23
CA ARG A 254 -21.85 -14.41 22.63
C ARG A 254 -21.31 -13.01 22.35
N PRO A 255 -19.98 -12.84 22.23
CA PRO A 255 -19.38 -11.58 21.79
C PRO A 255 -19.88 -11.20 20.39
N THR A 256 -20.32 -9.94 20.23
CA THR A 256 -20.72 -9.36 18.93
C THR A 256 -20.25 -7.91 18.85
N THR A 257 -20.25 -7.31 17.66
CA THR A 257 -19.90 -5.88 17.50
C THR A 257 -20.86 -4.93 18.20
N LEU A 258 -22.06 -5.39 18.57
CA LEU A 258 -23.03 -4.60 19.34
C LEU A 258 -22.50 -4.19 20.72
N LEU A 259 -21.54 -4.95 21.27
CA LEU A 259 -20.81 -4.58 22.50
C LEU A 259 -20.11 -3.22 22.37
N HIS A 260 -19.77 -2.80 21.15
CA HIS A 260 -19.13 -1.53 20.89
C HIS A 260 -20.05 -0.33 21.16
N SER A 261 -21.38 -0.50 21.16
CA SER A 261 -22.36 0.60 21.23
C SER A 261 -23.44 0.40 22.30
N LEU A 262 -23.08 -0.21 23.44
CA LEU A 262 -24.00 -0.53 24.53
C LEU A 262 -24.62 0.73 25.17
N GLU A 263 -23.93 1.87 25.14
CA GLU A 263 -24.42 3.15 25.66
C GLU A 263 -25.66 3.68 24.92
N GLY A 264 -25.94 3.13 23.74
CA GLY A 264 -27.16 3.39 22.98
C GLY A 264 -28.37 2.52 23.36
N MET A 265 -28.18 1.53 24.25
CA MET A 265 -29.17 0.48 24.52
C MET A 265 -29.59 0.46 26.00
N GLU A 266 -30.84 0.05 26.23
CA GLU A 266 -31.43 -0.09 27.57
C GLU A 266 -31.76 -1.56 27.88
N ASN A 267 -32.02 -1.87 29.15
CA ASN A 267 -32.41 -3.20 29.65
C ASN A 267 -31.37 -4.28 29.32
N LEU A 268 -30.13 -4.04 29.72
CA LEU A 268 -28.98 -4.93 29.50
C LEU A 268 -28.74 -5.83 30.71
N ASP A 269 -28.35 -7.08 30.46
CA ASP A 269 -27.91 -8.02 31.49
C ASP A 269 -26.38 -7.91 31.64
N TRP A 270 -25.96 -7.06 32.57
CA TRP A 270 -24.55 -6.77 32.81
C TRP A 270 -23.75 -7.96 33.29
N GLU A 271 -24.35 -8.89 34.05
CA GLU A 271 -23.65 -10.09 34.52
C GLU A 271 -23.18 -10.94 33.34
N ARG A 272 -24.03 -11.10 32.31
CA ARG A 272 -23.66 -11.80 31.07
C ARG A 272 -22.70 -10.99 30.22
N LEU A 273 -22.92 -9.69 30.06
CA LEU A 273 -22.10 -8.85 29.17
C LEU A 273 -20.66 -8.69 29.67
N LEU A 274 -20.45 -8.60 30.99
CA LEU A 274 -19.11 -8.48 31.57
C LEU A 274 -18.26 -9.74 31.37
N GLN A 275 -18.85 -10.89 31.03
CA GLN A 275 -18.10 -12.10 30.64
C GLN A 275 -17.43 -11.97 29.27
N PHE A 276 -17.83 -10.98 28.46
CA PHE A 276 -17.28 -10.73 27.13
C PHE A 276 -16.26 -9.58 27.09
N LYS A 277 -15.79 -9.12 28.25
CA LYS A 277 -14.69 -8.14 28.32
C LYS A 277 -13.47 -8.63 27.56
N CYS A 278 -12.81 -7.72 26.88
CA CYS A 278 -11.48 -7.97 26.34
C CYS A 278 -10.51 -8.18 27.52
N PRO A 279 -9.38 -8.87 27.33
CA PRO A 279 -8.38 -9.07 28.38
C PRO A 279 -7.84 -7.78 29.01
N ALA A 280 -7.96 -6.63 28.33
CA ALA A 280 -7.66 -5.30 28.86
C ALA A 280 -8.85 -4.62 29.56
N GLY A 281 -9.88 -5.36 29.96
CA GLY A 281 -11.06 -4.87 30.70
C GLY A 281 -12.18 -4.26 29.85
N SER A 282 -11.89 -3.74 28.67
CA SER A 282 -12.88 -3.05 27.83
C SER A 282 -14.01 -3.93 27.29
N LEU A 283 -15.16 -3.33 26.99
CA LEU A 283 -16.19 -3.94 26.16
C LEU A 283 -15.95 -3.59 24.69
N HIS A 284 -15.48 -4.57 23.92
CA HIS A 284 -15.18 -4.45 22.48
C HIS A 284 -14.37 -3.19 22.14
N SER A 285 -13.32 -2.93 22.93
CA SER A 285 -12.38 -1.83 22.75
C SER A 285 -13.03 -0.44 22.66
N SER A 286 -14.22 -0.25 23.24
CA SER A 286 -15.00 0.99 23.16
C SER A 286 -14.93 1.76 24.48
N PRO A 287 -14.30 2.94 24.55
CA PRO A 287 -14.29 3.73 25.76
C PRO A 287 -15.69 4.21 26.20
N ALA A 288 -16.54 4.69 25.29
CA ALA A 288 -17.90 5.07 25.67
C ALA A 288 -18.75 3.90 26.21
N ALA A 289 -18.71 2.73 25.57
CA ALA A 289 -19.49 1.59 26.05
C ALA A 289 -18.95 1.07 27.40
N SER A 290 -17.63 1.14 27.59
CA SER A 290 -16.97 0.77 28.85
C SER A 290 -17.29 1.76 29.97
N ALA A 291 -17.34 3.07 29.69
CA ALA A 291 -17.75 4.11 30.63
C ALA A 291 -19.22 3.97 31.06
N TYR A 292 -20.09 3.64 30.10
CA TYR A 292 -21.48 3.34 30.40
C TYR A 292 -21.61 2.11 31.30
N ALA A 293 -20.95 1.00 30.95
CA ALA A 293 -20.95 -0.21 31.76
C ALA A 293 -20.34 0.01 33.16
N LEU A 294 -19.28 0.81 33.27
CA LEU A 294 -18.68 1.17 34.56
C LEU A 294 -19.67 1.91 35.45
N SER A 295 -20.43 2.84 34.88
CA SER A 295 -21.45 3.61 35.62
C SER A 295 -22.57 2.73 36.18
N GLU A 296 -22.89 1.64 35.48
CA GLU A 296 -23.95 0.70 35.86
C GLU A 296 -23.49 -0.39 36.84
N THR A 297 -22.20 -0.73 36.83
CA THR A 297 -21.68 -1.95 37.50
C THR A 297 -20.61 -1.69 38.56
N GLY A 298 -19.86 -0.59 38.45
CA GLY A 298 -18.69 -0.33 39.29
C GLY A 298 -17.53 -1.33 39.10
N ASP A 299 -17.48 -2.04 37.97
CA ASP A 299 -16.45 -3.04 37.67
C ASP A 299 -15.04 -2.43 37.61
N LYS A 300 -14.09 -3.04 38.32
CA LYS A 300 -12.73 -2.49 38.47
C LYS A 300 -11.89 -2.59 37.21
N GLU A 301 -12.08 -3.63 36.40
CA GLU A 301 -11.29 -3.80 35.17
C GLU A 301 -11.73 -2.77 34.11
N LEU A 302 -13.02 -2.40 34.08
CA LEU A 302 -13.50 -1.28 33.28
C LEU A 302 -12.91 0.05 33.74
N LEU A 303 -12.78 0.27 35.06
CA LEU A 303 -12.12 1.46 35.60
C LEU A 303 -10.66 1.54 35.17
N GLU A 304 -9.89 0.47 35.37
CA GLU A 304 -8.46 0.38 35.01
C GLU A 304 -8.25 0.60 33.49
N TYR A 305 -9.14 0.07 32.65
CA TYR A 305 -9.13 0.31 31.22
C TYR A 305 -9.28 1.80 30.87
N LEU A 306 -10.28 2.47 31.44
CA LEU A 306 -10.54 3.89 31.15
C LEU A 306 -9.45 4.79 31.71
N GLU A 307 -8.90 4.48 32.89
CA GLU A 307 -7.71 5.17 33.43
C GLU A 307 -6.52 5.05 32.47
N THR A 308 -6.30 3.85 31.91
CA THR A 308 -5.24 3.63 30.92
C THR A 308 -5.46 4.45 29.65
N ALA A 309 -6.69 4.51 29.14
CA ALA A 309 -7.01 5.33 27.97
C ALA A 309 -6.78 6.81 28.26
N ILE A 310 -7.35 7.35 29.34
CA ILE A 310 -7.24 8.76 29.74
C ILE A 310 -5.76 9.18 29.91
N ASN A 311 -4.95 8.33 30.54
CA ASN A 311 -3.53 8.61 30.75
C ASN A 311 -2.73 8.63 29.44
N ASN A 312 -3.07 7.77 28.47
CA ASN A 312 -2.36 7.69 27.21
C ASN A 312 -2.75 8.80 26.21
N PHE A 313 -3.86 9.50 26.46
CA PHE A 313 -4.40 10.53 25.55
C PHE A 313 -4.59 11.90 26.23
N ASP A 314 -3.80 12.23 27.26
CA ASP A 314 -3.78 13.53 27.95
C ASP A 314 -5.16 14.04 28.38
N GLY A 315 -5.95 13.17 29.02
CA GLY A 315 -7.32 13.48 29.44
C GLY A 315 -8.39 13.07 28.44
N GLY A 316 -8.04 12.80 27.19
CA GLY A 316 -8.97 12.32 26.17
C GLY A 316 -9.09 10.80 26.11
N ALA A 317 -9.95 10.30 25.22
CA ALA A 317 -9.93 8.91 24.76
C ALA A 317 -10.38 8.80 23.29
N PRO A 318 -9.83 7.87 22.50
CA PRO A 318 -10.26 7.62 21.12
C PRO A 318 -11.61 6.88 21.08
N CYS A 319 -12.18 6.67 19.88
CA CYS A 319 -13.43 5.90 19.75
C CYS A 319 -13.24 4.38 19.83
N THR A 320 -12.02 3.90 19.57
CA THR A 320 -11.64 2.49 19.67
C THR A 320 -10.22 2.38 20.22
N TYR A 321 -10.02 1.54 21.24
CA TYR A 321 -8.71 1.33 21.87
C TYR A 321 -8.64 0.03 22.68
N PRO A 322 -7.59 -0.80 22.51
CA PRO A 322 -6.42 -0.63 21.64
C PRO A 322 -6.73 -0.88 20.14
N VAL A 323 -5.86 -0.36 19.26
CA VAL A 323 -5.85 -0.58 17.80
C VAL A 323 -4.45 -0.96 17.28
N ASP A 324 -3.69 -1.65 18.13
CA ASP A 324 -2.29 -2.00 17.96
C ASP A 324 -1.99 -2.89 16.74
N ASN A 325 -2.83 -3.88 16.43
CA ASN A 325 -2.66 -4.70 15.23
C ASN A 325 -2.92 -3.89 13.96
N PHE A 326 -4.03 -3.15 13.94
CA PHE A 326 -4.45 -2.34 12.82
C PHE A 326 -3.37 -1.31 12.44
N ASP A 327 -2.89 -0.54 13.42
CA ASP A 327 -1.88 0.51 13.22
C ASP A 327 -0.55 -0.06 12.68
N ARG A 328 -0.12 -1.22 13.20
CA ARG A 328 1.11 -1.91 12.76
C ARG A 328 0.97 -2.49 11.36
N LEU A 329 -0.11 -3.20 11.06
CA LEU A 329 -0.29 -3.85 9.76
C LEU A 329 -0.48 -2.84 8.63
N TRP A 330 -1.26 -1.78 8.87
CA TRP A 330 -1.47 -0.75 7.87
C TRP A 330 -0.23 0.08 7.66
N SER A 331 0.52 0.46 8.71
CA SER A 331 1.80 1.18 8.51
C SER A 331 2.78 0.37 7.65
N VAL A 332 2.92 -0.94 7.89
CA VAL A 332 3.73 -1.83 7.04
C VAL A 332 3.23 -1.85 5.59
N ASP A 333 1.92 -1.99 5.36
CA ASP A 333 1.35 -1.98 4.00
C ASP A 333 1.60 -0.66 3.28
N ARG A 334 1.44 0.49 3.96
CA ARG A 334 1.69 1.82 3.40
C ARG A 334 3.15 2.00 3.02
N LEU A 335 4.08 1.66 3.90
CA LEU A 335 5.52 1.73 3.62
C LEU A 335 5.93 0.85 2.42
N ARG A 336 5.32 -0.33 2.26
CA ARG A 336 5.57 -1.22 1.12
C ARG A 336 5.04 -0.65 -0.19
N ARG A 337 3.78 -0.21 -0.22
CA ARG A 337 3.13 0.32 -1.44
C ARG A 337 3.77 1.64 -1.88
N LEU A 338 4.15 2.49 -0.94
CA LEU A 338 4.94 3.71 -1.17
C LEU A 338 6.39 3.43 -1.63
N GLY A 339 6.82 2.17 -1.65
CA GLY A 339 8.11 1.76 -2.18
C GLY A 339 9.31 2.12 -1.30
N ILE A 340 9.09 2.47 -0.03
CA ILE A 340 10.12 2.90 0.93
C ILE A 340 10.39 1.90 2.06
N SER A 341 9.70 0.75 2.09
CA SER A 341 9.83 -0.27 3.14
C SER A 341 11.27 -0.77 3.38
N ARG A 342 12.12 -0.77 2.35
CA ARG A 342 13.54 -1.19 2.46
C ARG A 342 14.37 -0.39 3.46
N TYR A 343 13.90 0.79 3.86
CA TYR A 343 14.57 1.60 4.88
C TYR A 343 14.22 1.17 6.30
N PHE A 344 13.16 0.38 6.49
CA PHE A 344 12.52 0.11 7.78
C PHE A 344 12.43 -1.39 8.11
N THR A 345 13.36 -2.20 7.59
CA THR A 345 13.30 -3.67 7.70
C THR A 345 13.20 -4.14 9.15
N SER A 346 14.01 -3.60 10.07
CA SER A 346 13.97 -3.96 11.50
C SER A 346 12.62 -3.64 12.15
N GLU A 347 12.09 -2.44 11.88
CA GLU A 347 10.83 -1.98 12.45
C GLU A 347 9.65 -2.81 11.92
N ILE A 348 9.67 -3.15 10.63
CA ILE A 348 8.67 -4.02 9.99
C ILE A 348 8.71 -5.44 10.57
N GLU A 349 9.90 -6.02 10.76
CA GLU A 349 10.06 -7.34 11.38
C GLU A 349 9.48 -7.39 12.80
N GLU A 350 9.77 -6.39 13.63
CA GLU A 350 9.20 -6.30 15.00
C GLU A 350 7.67 -6.24 14.97
N TYR A 351 7.09 -5.47 14.05
CA TYR A 351 5.63 -5.31 13.92
C TYR A 351 4.94 -6.60 13.46
N LEU A 352 5.53 -7.29 12.49
CA LEU A 352 4.98 -8.54 11.98
C LEU A 352 5.17 -9.68 12.98
N GLU A 353 6.25 -9.70 13.74
CA GLU A 353 6.42 -10.64 14.83
C GLU A 353 5.33 -10.46 15.89
N TYR A 354 5.04 -9.20 16.26
CA TYR A 354 3.92 -8.89 17.15
C TYR A 354 2.59 -9.40 16.58
N ALA A 355 2.27 -9.06 15.32
CA ALA A 355 1.02 -9.50 14.69
C ALA A 355 0.91 -11.03 14.63
N TYR A 356 2.02 -11.73 14.31
CA TYR A 356 2.04 -13.19 14.26
C TYR A 356 1.69 -13.84 15.59
N ARG A 357 2.17 -13.29 16.71
CA ARG A 357 1.85 -13.79 18.06
C ARG A 357 0.37 -13.62 18.43
N HIS A 358 -0.33 -12.67 17.81
CA HIS A 358 -1.75 -12.36 18.10
C HIS A 358 -2.71 -12.91 17.06
N LEU A 359 -2.22 -13.54 15.99
CA LEU A 359 -3.07 -14.20 15.00
C LEU A 359 -3.63 -15.51 15.59
N SER A 360 -4.95 -15.65 15.61
CA SER A 360 -5.61 -16.88 16.04
C SER A 360 -6.13 -17.69 14.85
N PRO A 361 -6.54 -18.95 15.04
CA PRO A 361 -7.22 -19.74 14.00
C PRO A 361 -8.52 -19.11 13.48
N ASP A 362 -9.18 -18.28 14.29
CA ASP A 362 -10.40 -17.54 13.93
C ASP A 362 -10.11 -16.18 13.27
N GLY A 363 -8.82 -15.83 13.10
CA GLY A 363 -8.38 -14.60 12.47
C GLY A 363 -7.79 -13.57 13.44
N MET A 364 -7.80 -12.33 13.00
CA MET A 364 -7.26 -11.17 13.69
C MET A 364 -8.34 -10.12 13.94
N SER A 365 -8.09 -9.27 14.92
CA SER A 365 -8.89 -8.11 15.24
C SER A 365 -7.97 -6.89 15.26
N TYR A 366 -8.52 -5.71 15.00
CA TYR A 366 -7.81 -4.42 15.08
C TYR A 366 -7.00 -4.23 16.38
N GLY A 367 -7.48 -4.76 17.51
CA GLY A 367 -6.76 -4.84 18.78
C GLY A 367 -6.29 -6.26 19.10
N GLY A 368 -5.05 -6.44 19.56
CA GLY A 368 -4.36 -7.72 19.80
C GLY A 368 -5.14 -8.78 20.60
N LEU A 369 -6.05 -8.33 21.46
CA LEU A 369 -6.76 -9.18 22.41
C LEU A 369 -8.29 -9.05 22.33
N CYS A 370 -8.84 -8.35 21.33
CA CYS A 370 -10.29 -8.29 21.14
C CYS A 370 -10.83 -9.69 20.75
N PRO A 371 -11.89 -10.21 21.40
CA PRO A 371 -12.41 -11.55 21.12
C PRO A 371 -13.16 -11.64 19.79
N VAL A 372 -13.60 -10.50 19.24
CA VAL A 372 -14.34 -10.44 17.97
C VAL A 372 -13.35 -10.15 16.85
N LYS A 373 -13.26 -11.06 15.90
CA LYS A 373 -12.35 -10.98 14.74
C LYS A 373 -13.05 -10.35 13.54
N ASP A 374 -12.27 -9.74 12.65
CA ASP A 374 -12.75 -9.15 11.41
C ASP A 374 -11.90 -9.61 10.21
N ILE A 375 -12.52 -9.69 9.05
CA ILE A 375 -11.87 -10.21 7.84
C ILE A 375 -10.82 -9.22 7.27
N ASP A 376 -10.93 -7.93 7.58
CA ASP A 376 -10.05 -6.90 7.00
C ASP A 376 -8.65 -6.98 7.62
N ASP A 377 -8.57 -6.91 8.95
CA ASP A 377 -7.35 -7.14 9.72
C ASP A 377 -6.79 -8.55 9.49
N THR A 378 -7.65 -9.57 9.41
CA THR A 378 -7.24 -10.95 9.10
C THR A 378 -6.57 -11.06 7.73
N ALA A 379 -7.17 -10.46 6.69
CA ALA A 379 -6.62 -10.48 5.34
C ALA A 379 -5.30 -9.74 5.25
N MET A 380 -5.19 -8.60 5.93
CA MET A 380 -3.96 -7.80 6.01
C MET A 380 -2.84 -8.58 6.71
N ALA A 381 -3.13 -9.16 7.88
CA ALA A 381 -2.20 -10.00 8.62
C ALA A 381 -1.73 -11.18 7.77
N PHE A 382 -2.67 -11.96 7.24
CA PHE A 382 -2.39 -13.13 6.41
C PHE A 382 -1.44 -12.80 5.26
N ARG A 383 -1.76 -11.77 4.48
CA ARG A 383 -0.97 -11.36 3.31
C ARG A 383 0.42 -10.88 3.71
N LEU A 384 0.51 -10.00 4.69
CA LEU A 384 1.79 -9.40 5.09
C LEU A 384 2.70 -10.44 5.75
N LEU A 385 2.16 -11.30 6.61
CA LEU A 385 2.89 -12.39 7.25
C LEU A 385 3.42 -13.39 6.22
N ARG A 386 2.58 -13.85 5.28
CA ARG A 386 3.04 -14.73 4.20
C ARG A 386 4.13 -14.09 3.36
N LEU A 387 3.97 -12.83 2.96
CA LEU A 387 4.98 -12.11 2.16
C LEU A 387 6.28 -11.78 2.93
N HIS A 388 6.38 -12.10 4.23
CA HIS A 388 7.60 -12.03 5.04
C HIS A 388 8.01 -13.39 5.62
N GLY A 389 7.40 -14.46 5.11
CA GLY A 389 7.79 -15.85 5.34
C GLY A 389 7.35 -16.49 6.64
N TYR A 390 6.34 -15.92 7.27
CA TYR A 390 5.61 -16.59 8.34
C TYR A 390 4.67 -17.65 7.76
N ASN A 391 4.58 -18.78 8.44
CA ASN A 391 3.63 -19.84 8.09
C ASN A 391 2.25 -19.50 8.66
N VAL A 392 1.31 -19.16 7.78
CA VAL A 392 -0.08 -18.81 8.13
C VAL A 392 -1.04 -19.67 7.32
N SER A 393 -1.97 -20.33 8.02
CA SER A 393 -3.02 -21.17 7.41
C SER A 393 -4.05 -20.32 6.68
N SER A 394 -4.50 -20.79 5.51
CA SER A 394 -5.65 -20.24 4.76
C SER A 394 -6.97 -20.39 5.51
N SER A 395 -7.08 -21.38 6.38
CA SER A 395 -8.29 -21.68 7.15
C SER A 395 -8.75 -20.53 8.07
N VAL A 396 -7.92 -19.51 8.31
CA VAL A 396 -8.31 -18.31 9.07
C VAL A 396 -9.51 -17.57 8.46
N PHE A 397 -9.77 -17.76 7.16
CA PHE A 397 -10.92 -17.15 6.49
C PHE A 397 -12.23 -17.91 6.72
N ASN A 398 -12.18 -19.16 7.17
CA ASN A 398 -13.38 -20.00 7.37
C ASN A 398 -14.31 -19.42 8.45
N HIS A 399 -13.76 -18.63 9.38
CA HIS A 399 -14.55 -17.94 10.40
C HIS A 399 -15.53 -16.91 9.81
N PHE A 400 -15.21 -16.37 8.64
CA PHE A 400 -15.96 -15.29 7.97
C PHE A 400 -16.84 -15.78 6.81
N GLU A 401 -16.71 -17.05 6.45
CA GLU A 401 -17.47 -17.70 5.39
C GLU A 401 -18.81 -18.21 5.94
N LYS A 402 -19.87 -17.98 5.18
CA LYS A 402 -21.16 -18.62 5.42
C LYS A 402 -21.94 -18.73 4.11
N ASP A 403 -22.36 -19.95 3.79
CA ASP A 403 -23.20 -20.27 2.63
C ASP A 403 -22.58 -19.81 1.29
N GLY A 404 -21.25 -19.80 1.19
CA GLY A 404 -20.48 -19.34 0.03
C GLY A 404 -20.24 -17.83 -0.03
N GLU A 405 -20.73 -17.07 0.95
CA GLU A 405 -20.52 -15.63 1.07
C GLU A 405 -19.54 -15.29 2.20
N TYR A 406 -18.88 -14.13 2.10
CA TYR A 406 -17.93 -13.64 3.09
C TYR A 406 -18.36 -12.30 3.66
N PHE A 407 -18.16 -12.16 4.97
CA PHE A 407 -18.65 -11.01 5.76
C PHE A 407 -17.53 -10.37 6.58
N CYS A 408 -17.68 -9.07 6.88
CA CYS A 408 -16.71 -8.35 7.70
C CYS A 408 -16.52 -8.96 9.09
N PHE A 409 -17.63 -9.38 9.71
CA PHE A 409 -17.68 -10.00 11.03
C PHE A 409 -18.54 -11.26 10.98
N ALA A 410 -18.11 -12.32 11.65
CA ALA A 410 -18.86 -13.57 11.70
C ALA A 410 -20.29 -13.38 12.25
N GLY A 411 -21.26 -13.96 11.55
CA GLY A 411 -22.68 -13.90 11.93
C GLY A 411 -23.37 -12.56 11.65
N GLN A 412 -22.72 -11.64 10.93
CA GLN A 412 -23.31 -10.41 10.41
C GLN A 412 -23.46 -10.49 8.90
N SER A 413 -24.15 -9.50 8.32
CA SER A 413 -24.37 -9.39 6.87
C SER A 413 -23.61 -8.21 6.25
N SER A 414 -22.71 -7.57 6.99
CA SER A 414 -21.97 -6.41 6.51
C SER A 414 -20.83 -6.83 5.57
N GLN A 415 -20.76 -6.16 4.43
CA GLN A 415 -19.69 -6.27 3.45
C GLN A 415 -19.12 -4.86 3.23
N SER A 416 -17.82 -4.73 3.39
CA SER A 416 -17.07 -3.49 3.15
C SER A 416 -16.23 -3.63 1.88
N LEU A 417 -16.10 -2.51 1.17
CA LEU A 417 -15.25 -2.45 -0.02
C LEU A 417 -13.79 -2.71 0.36
N THR A 418 -13.27 -2.07 1.41
CA THR A 418 -11.88 -2.27 1.86
C THR A 418 -11.63 -3.69 2.36
N ALA A 419 -12.55 -4.24 3.15
CA ALA A 419 -12.44 -5.61 3.65
C ALA A 419 -12.38 -6.63 2.50
N MET A 420 -13.26 -6.51 1.51
CA MET A 420 -13.26 -7.38 0.32
C MET A 420 -12.06 -7.14 -0.58
N TYR A 421 -11.61 -5.89 -0.72
CA TYR A 421 -10.39 -5.52 -1.44
C TYR A 421 -9.14 -6.16 -0.83
N ASN A 422 -8.97 -6.05 0.49
CA ASN A 422 -7.82 -6.62 1.18
C ASN A 422 -7.87 -8.15 1.17
N SER A 423 -9.07 -8.74 1.29
CA SER A 423 -9.29 -10.19 1.13
C SER A 423 -8.95 -10.68 -0.27
N TYR A 424 -9.30 -9.92 -1.31
CA TYR A 424 -8.91 -10.20 -2.70
C TYR A 424 -7.39 -10.08 -2.94
N ARG A 425 -6.70 -9.14 -2.27
CA ARG A 425 -5.23 -9.07 -2.31
C ARG A 425 -4.60 -10.25 -1.58
N ALA A 426 -5.16 -10.66 -0.45
CA ALA A 426 -4.68 -11.78 0.36
C ALA A 426 -4.82 -13.12 -0.36
N SER A 427 -5.97 -13.35 -1.01
CA SER A 427 -6.26 -14.60 -1.72
C SER A 427 -5.42 -14.84 -2.98
N GLN A 428 -4.60 -13.87 -3.39
CA GLN A 428 -3.60 -14.05 -4.45
C GLN A 428 -2.27 -14.63 -3.95
N ILE A 429 -2.04 -14.69 -2.63
CA ILE A 429 -0.83 -15.23 -2.03
C ILE A 429 -1.08 -16.67 -1.59
N VAL A 430 -1.14 -17.59 -2.55
CA VAL A 430 -1.54 -18.99 -2.37
C VAL A 430 -0.31 -19.90 -2.36
N PHE A 431 -0.27 -20.86 -1.43
CA PHE A 431 0.74 -21.92 -1.37
C PHE A 431 0.15 -23.27 -1.82
N PRO A 432 0.96 -24.18 -2.38
CA PRO A 432 0.56 -25.58 -2.57
C PRO A 432 0.12 -26.21 -1.24
N GLY A 433 -1.10 -26.77 -1.22
CA GLY A 433 -1.69 -27.38 -0.04
C GLY A 433 -2.63 -26.48 0.76
N ASP A 434 -2.80 -25.22 0.36
CA ASP A 434 -3.97 -24.44 0.80
C ASP A 434 -5.27 -25.14 0.39
N ASP A 435 -6.30 -25.01 1.22
CA ASP A 435 -7.63 -25.53 0.89
C ASP A 435 -8.29 -24.75 -0.26
N ASP A 436 -9.35 -25.31 -0.82
CA ASP A 436 -10.12 -24.66 -1.89
C ASP A 436 -10.81 -23.36 -1.41
N GLY A 437 -10.79 -23.06 -0.11
CA GLY A 437 -11.40 -21.87 0.49
C GLY A 437 -10.77 -20.56 0.01
N LEU A 438 -9.46 -20.50 -0.22
CA LEU A 438 -8.83 -19.29 -0.77
C LEU A 438 -9.28 -18.98 -2.20
N GLU A 439 -9.50 -20.01 -3.03
CA GLU A 439 -9.97 -19.81 -4.41
C GLU A 439 -11.43 -19.34 -4.40
N GLN A 440 -12.25 -19.89 -3.50
CA GLN A 440 -13.63 -19.42 -3.27
C GLN A 440 -13.65 -17.97 -2.79
N LEU A 441 -12.81 -17.62 -1.81
CA LEU A 441 -12.63 -16.25 -1.33
C LEU A 441 -12.23 -15.31 -2.48
N ARG A 442 -11.26 -15.72 -3.30
CA ARG A 442 -10.81 -14.94 -4.47
C ARG A 442 -11.93 -14.69 -5.46
N ALA A 443 -12.67 -15.73 -5.83
CA ALA A 443 -13.78 -15.63 -6.77
C ALA A 443 -14.89 -14.71 -6.24
N TYR A 444 -15.26 -14.89 -4.97
CA TYR A 444 -16.27 -14.07 -4.32
C TYR A 444 -15.86 -12.59 -4.25
N CYS A 445 -14.67 -12.29 -3.70
CA CYS A 445 -14.23 -10.90 -3.56
C CYS A 445 -14.04 -10.23 -4.92
N ARG A 446 -13.54 -10.94 -5.94
CA ARG A 446 -13.46 -10.40 -7.31
C ARG A 446 -14.84 -10.04 -7.84
N ALA A 447 -15.81 -10.96 -7.74
CA ALA A 447 -17.17 -10.72 -8.23
C ALA A 447 -17.81 -9.51 -7.52
N PHE A 448 -17.67 -9.42 -6.20
CA PHE A 448 -18.12 -8.28 -5.41
C PHE A 448 -17.50 -6.96 -5.88
N LEU A 449 -16.17 -6.91 -6.05
CA LEU A 449 -15.47 -5.69 -6.47
C LEU A 449 -15.81 -5.30 -7.91
N GLU A 450 -15.99 -6.27 -8.81
CA GLU A 450 -16.42 -6.01 -10.20
C GLU A 450 -17.86 -5.47 -10.26
N GLU A 451 -18.76 -5.97 -9.42
CA GLU A 451 -20.12 -5.43 -9.26
C GLU A 451 -20.08 -3.97 -8.75
N ARG A 452 -19.29 -3.71 -7.70
CA ARG A 452 -19.10 -2.35 -7.17
C ARG A 452 -18.52 -1.39 -8.21
N ARG A 453 -17.55 -1.84 -9.00
CA ARG A 453 -17.00 -1.08 -10.13
C ARG A 453 -18.07 -0.80 -11.19
N ALA A 454 -18.84 -1.81 -11.58
CA ALA A 454 -19.88 -1.67 -12.61
C ALA A 454 -21.02 -0.72 -12.20
N THR A 455 -21.31 -0.63 -10.91
CA THR A 455 -22.32 0.27 -10.34
C THR A 455 -21.77 1.65 -9.98
N GLY A 456 -20.45 1.88 -10.09
CA GLY A 456 -19.80 3.12 -9.68
C GLY A 456 -19.75 3.33 -8.16
N ASN A 457 -20.06 2.30 -7.37
CA ASN A 457 -20.11 2.35 -5.91
C ASN A 457 -18.82 1.80 -5.29
N LEU A 458 -17.72 2.52 -5.53
CA LEU A 458 -16.39 2.23 -4.97
C LEU A 458 -16.08 3.09 -3.73
N ARG A 459 -17.11 3.50 -2.99
CA ARG A 459 -16.98 4.14 -1.69
C ARG A 459 -17.01 3.09 -0.59
N ASP A 460 -16.32 3.35 0.51
CA ASP A 460 -16.33 2.50 1.70
C ASP A 460 -17.03 3.20 2.88
N LYS A 461 -17.63 2.40 3.75
CA LYS A 461 -18.34 2.88 4.94
C LYS A 461 -17.39 3.31 6.07
N TRP A 462 -16.19 2.73 6.12
CA TRP A 462 -15.26 2.82 7.24
C TRP A 462 -14.11 3.79 7.00
N VAL A 463 -13.92 4.25 5.76
CA VAL A 463 -12.85 5.18 5.39
C VAL A 463 -13.30 6.14 4.29
N ILE A 464 -12.90 7.39 4.44
CA ILE A 464 -13.03 8.45 3.44
C ILE A 464 -11.64 8.65 2.84
N ALA A 465 -11.41 7.99 1.71
CA ALA A 465 -10.14 8.03 0.98
C ALA A 465 -10.41 8.24 -0.51
N ASN A 466 -9.98 9.38 -1.05
CA ASN A 466 -10.23 9.74 -2.45
C ASN A 466 -9.54 8.80 -3.45
N GLY A 467 -8.42 8.19 -3.06
CA GLY A 467 -7.68 7.24 -3.90
C GLY A 467 -8.27 5.83 -3.95
N LEU A 468 -9.16 5.46 -3.02
CA LEU A 468 -9.66 4.09 -2.88
C LEU A 468 -10.31 3.53 -4.15
N PRO A 469 -11.14 4.25 -4.91
CA PRO A 469 -11.68 3.75 -6.18
C PRO A 469 -10.57 3.32 -7.16
N SER A 470 -9.55 4.17 -7.32
CA SER A 470 -8.41 3.89 -8.20
C SER A 470 -7.57 2.71 -7.68
N GLU A 471 -7.44 2.55 -6.35
CA GLU A 471 -6.74 1.39 -5.76
C GLU A 471 -7.44 0.07 -6.09
N VAL A 472 -8.77 0.04 -6.03
CA VAL A 472 -9.59 -1.13 -6.33
C VAL A 472 -9.54 -1.45 -7.82
N GLU A 473 -9.71 -0.44 -8.68
CA GLU A 473 -9.63 -0.59 -10.14
C GLU A 473 -8.27 -1.17 -10.56
N TYR A 474 -7.17 -0.61 -10.04
CA TYR A 474 -5.83 -1.11 -10.33
C TYR A 474 -5.66 -2.59 -9.93
N ALA A 475 -6.16 -3.01 -8.78
CA ALA A 475 -6.03 -4.41 -8.35
C ALA A 475 -6.91 -5.39 -9.16
N LEU A 476 -8.06 -4.93 -9.67
CA LEU A 476 -8.91 -5.72 -10.57
C LEU A 476 -8.24 -5.92 -11.93
N ASP A 477 -7.59 -4.87 -12.43
CA ASP A 477 -6.96 -4.84 -13.75
C ASP A 477 -5.57 -5.48 -13.76
N PHE A 478 -4.83 -5.41 -12.65
CA PHE A 478 -3.48 -5.96 -12.50
C PHE A 478 -3.41 -6.98 -11.35
N PRO A 479 -3.42 -8.29 -11.67
CA PRO A 479 -3.23 -9.31 -10.65
C PRO A 479 -1.81 -9.23 -10.08
N TRP A 480 -1.62 -9.64 -8.82
CA TRP A 480 -0.35 -9.54 -8.10
C TRP A 480 0.85 -10.14 -8.87
N LYS A 481 0.65 -11.25 -9.59
CA LYS A 481 1.68 -11.89 -10.44
C LYS A 481 2.16 -10.99 -11.59
N ALA A 482 1.35 -10.05 -12.04
CA ALA A 482 1.65 -9.11 -13.12
C ALA A 482 1.92 -7.68 -12.62
N SER A 483 1.88 -7.41 -11.31
CA SER A 483 2.16 -6.08 -10.76
C SER A 483 3.66 -5.90 -10.49
N LEU A 484 4.31 -4.99 -11.24
CA LEU A 484 5.73 -4.66 -11.02
C LEU A 484 5.88 -3.62 -9.89
N PRO A 485 6.88 -3.75 -9.01
CA PRO A 485 7.03 -2.89 -7.83
C PRO A 485 6.97 -1.38 -8.11
N ARG A 486 7.76 -0.86 -9.06
CA ARG A 486 7.77 0.59 -9.34
C ARG A 486 6.55 1.07 -10.11
N VAL A 487 5.83 0.19 -10.82
CA VAL A 487 4.55 0.53 -11.45
C VAL A 487 3.50 0.72 -10.36
N GLU A 488 3.38 -0.25 -9.45
CA GLU A 488 2.44 -0.17 -8.32
C GLU A 488 2.75 1.05 -7.43
N THR A 489 4.03 1.28 -7.08
CA THR A 489 4.42 2.48 -6.32
C THR A 489 4.08 3.76 -7.05
N ARG A 490 4.36 3.87 -8.37
CA ARG A 490 4.07 5.09 -9.12
C ARG A 490 2.59 5.44 -9.09
N VAL A 491 1.72 4.43 -9.21
CA VAL A 491 0.27 4.61 -9.13
C VAL A 491 -0.14 4.96 -7.69
N TYR A 492 0.43 4.29 -6.69
CA TYR A 492 0.07 4.49 -5.29
C TYR A 492 0.45 5.87 -4.73
N LEU A 493 1.51 6.49 -5.26
CA LEU A 493 1.89 7.87 -4.90
C LEU A 493 0.79 8.90 -5.21
N GLU A 494 -0.11 8.62 -6.16
CA GLU A 494 -1.27 9.47 -6.48
C GLU A 494 -2.53 9.07 -5.70
N GLN A 495 -2.57 7.85 -5.16
CA GLN A 495 -3.73 7.29 -4.46
C GLN A 495 -3.68 7.52 -2.95
N TYR A 496 -2.47 7.51 -2.36
CA TYR A 496 -2.31 7.68 -0.92
C TYR A 496 -2.69 9.10 -0.48
N GLY A 497 -3.78 9.23 0.28
CA GLY A 497 -4.33 10.52 0.70
C GLY A 497 -3.60 11.19 1.87
N ALA A 498 -2.54 10.59 2.39
CA ALA A 498 -1.74 11.13 3.50
C ALA A 498 -2.63 11.61 4.67
N SER A 499 -2.48 12.83 5.18
CA SER A 499 -3.30 13.34 6.30
C SER A 499 -4.77 13.59 5.97
N GLU A 500 -5.13 13.62 4.68
CA GLU A 500 -6.50 13.92 4.24
C GLU A 500 -7.45 12.74 4.42
N ASP A 501 -6.94 11.51 4.43
CA ASP A 501 -7.74 10.30 4.65
C ASP A 501 -8.29 10.28 6.09
N ALA A 502 -9.58 10.04 6.23
CA ALA A 502 -10.27 9.95 7.52
C ALA A 502 -10.91 8.57 7.70
N TRP A 503 -10.92 8.08 8.92
CA TRP A 503 -11.58 6.83 9.28
C TRP A 503 -12.91 7.11 10.00
N ILE A 504 -13.90 6.26 9.78
CA ILE A 504 -15.24 6.42 10.33
C ILE A 504 -15.43 5.39 11.46
N GLY A 505 -15.55 5.89 12.68
CA GLY A 505 -15.94 5.13 13.88
C GLY A 505 -17.23 5.69 14.47
N LYS A 506 -17.28 5.82 15.80
CA LYS A 506 -18.36 6.55 16.50
C LYS A 506 -18.29 8.06 16.26
N GLY A 507 -17.11 8.55 15.92
CA GLY A 507 -16.83 9.81 15.28
C GLY A 507 -15.75 9.60 14.21
N LEU A 508 -15.38 10.68 13.54
CA LEU A 508 -14.22 10.68 12.65
C LEU A 508 -12.93 10.54 13.45
N TYR A 509 -11.99 9.77 12.95
CA TYR A 509 -10.66 9.63 13.55
C TYR A 509 -9.56 9.51 12.49
N ARG A 510 -8.32 9.78 12.91
CA ARG A 510 -7.11 9.67 12.08
C ARG A 510 -6.15 8.65 12.69
N MET A 511 -5.49 7.91 11.82
CA MET A 511 -4.45 6.94 12.18
C MET A 511 -3.09 7.49 11.78
N THR A 512 -2.42 8.17 12.72
CA THR A 512 -1.27 9.02 12.37
C THR A 512 -0.02 8.25 11.93
N LEU A 513 0.10 6.98 12.32
CA LEU A 513 1.16 6.08 11.86
C LEU A 513 0.86 5.44 10.49
N VAL A 514 -0.40 5.50 10.04
CA VAL A 514 -0.89 4.95 8.76
C VAL A 514 -0.98 6.04 7.69
N ASN A 515 -1.50 7.20 8.07
CA ASN A 515 -1.89 8.32 7.21
C ASN A 515 -1.14 9.58 7.65
N ASN A 516 -0.06 9.93 6.95
CA ASN A 516 0.71 11.14 7.22
C ASN A 516 1.50 11.62 6.01
N ASP A 517 1.72 12.94 5.94
CA ASP A 517 2.41 13.59 4.82
C ASP A 517 3.88 13.22 4.74
N LEU A 518 4.54 13.00 5.88
CA LEU A 518 5.96 12.63 5.93
C LEU A 518 6.24 11.33 5.15
N TYR A 519 5.32 10.36 5.18
CA TYR A 519 5.44 9.13 4.38
C TYR A 519 5.36 9.45 2.89
N LEU A 520 4.41 10.29 2.48
CA LEU A 520 4.23 10.66 1.08
C LEU A 520 5.42 11.47 0.57
N GLU A 521 5.88 12.47 1.31
CA GLU A 521 7.04 13.30 0.99
C GLU A 521 8.31 12.46 0.84
N ALA A 522 8.60 11.57 1.80
CA ALA A 522 9.74 10.66 1.71
C ALA A 522 9.64 9.73 0.49
N ALA A 523 8.45 9.23 0.19
CA ALA A 523 8.21 8.35 -0.95
C ALA A 523 8.37 9.07 -2.30
N LYS A 524 7.87 10.31 -2.42
CA LYS A 524 8.06 11.16 -3.61
C LYS A 524 9.54 11.49 -3.82
N ALA A 525 10.26 11.87 -2.76
CA ALA A 525 11.70 12.14 -2.83
C ALA A 525 12.51 10.89 -3.22
N ASP A 526 12.16 9.71 -2.67
CA ASP A 526 12.77 8.44 -3.04
C ASP A 526 12.51 8.06 -4.51
N PHE A 527 11.26 8.20 -4.97
CA PHE A 527 10.88 7.89 -6.34
C PHE A 527 11.53 8.84 -7.34
N THR A 528 11.61 10.13 -7.02
CA THR A 528 12.32 11.14 -7.83
C THR A 528 13.81 10.80 -7.98
N ASN A 529 14.45 10.37 -6.90
CA ASN A 529 15.83 9.86 -6.95
C ASN A 529 15.96 8.64 -7.87
N PHE A 530 15.03 7.69 -7.77
CA PHE A 530 14.97 6.53 -8.67
C PHE A 530 14.82 6.95 -10.15
N GLN A 531 13.93 7.88 -10.46
CA GLN A 531 13.74 8.37 -11.84
C GLN A 531 14.99 9.04 -12.39
N ARG A 532 15.62 9.91 -11.59
CA ARG A 532 16.86 10.59 -11.98
C ARG A 532 17.97 9.60 -12.33
N LEU A 533 18.20 8.61 -11.47
CA LEU A 533 19.19 7.55 -11.72
C LEU A 533 18.83 6.75 -12.96
N SER A 534 17.53 6.44 -13.13
CA SER A 534 17.07 5.64 -14.24
C SER A 534 17.26 6.32 -15.59
N ARG A 535 17.03 7.64 -15.66
CA ARG A 535 17.28 8.45 -16.87
C ARG A 535 18.76 8.47 -17.23
N LEU A 536 19.67 8.57 -16.25
CA LEU A 536 21.13 8.55 -16.48
C LEU A 536 21.60 7.18 -16.99
N GLU A 537 21.08 6.12 -16.39
CA GLU A 537 21.34 4.74 -16.80
C GLU A 537 20.82 4.47 -18.22
N TRP A 538 19.58 4.91 -18.52
CA TRP A 538 18.98 4.82 -19.84
C TRP A 538 19.83 5.52 -20.91
N LEU A 539 20.25 6.77 -20.68
CA LEU A 539 21.12 7.49 -21.62
C LEU A 539 22.43 6.75 -21.88
N SER A 540 23.00 6.13 -20.84
CA SER A 540 24.23 5.34 -20.96
C SER A 540 24.00 4.03 -21.73
N LEU A 541 22.86 3.38 -21.52
CA LEU A 541 22.46 2.18 -22.24
C LEU A 541 22.17 2.48 -23.72
N LYS A 542 21.47 3.57 -24.02
CA LYS A 542 21.22 4.03 -25.39
C LYS A 542 22.52 4.30 -26.16
N ARG A 543 23.48 5.00 -25.54
CA ARG A 543 24.82 5.21 -26.13
C ARG A 543 25.54 3.89 -26.39
N TRP A 544 25.44 2.93 -25.47
CA TRP A 544 26.03 1.60 -25.64
C TRP A 544 25.36 0.84 -26.80
N TYR A 545 24.03 0.89 -26.92
CA TYR A 545 23.28 0.29 -28.02
C TYR A 545 23.73 0.84 -29.40
N ILE A 546 23.82 2.17 -29.53
CA ILE A 546 24.26 2.84 -30.77
C ILE A 546 25.71 2.46 -31.10
N ARG A 547 26.62 2.50 -30.11
CA ARG A 547 28.05 2.21 -30.31
C ARG A 547 28.31 0.80 -30.82
N ASN A 548 27.47 -0.16 -30.43
CA ASN A 548 27.59 -1.55 -30.86
C ASN A 548 26.76 -1.86 -32.13
N ASN A 549 26.16 -0.85 -32.75
CA ASN A 549 25.36 -0.97 -33.98
C ASN A 549 24.28 -2.07 -33.89
N LEU A 550 23.65 -2.23 -32.72
CA LEU A 550 22.70 -3.32 -32.48
C LEU A 550 21.41 -3.17 -33.31
N GLN A 551 21.13 -1.98 -33.84
CA GLN A 551 20.07 -1.74 -34.83
C GLN A 551 20.26 -2.62 -36.08
N ALA A 552 21.50 -2.77 -36.55
CA ALA A 552 21.81 -3.63 -37.70
C ALA A 552 21.56 -5.13 -37.41
N HIS A 553 21.39 -5.48 -36.14
CA HIS A 553 21.11 -6.84 -35.66
C HIS A 553 19.64 -7.01 -35.22
N GLY A 554 18.75 -6.10 -35.65
CA GLY A 554 17.30 -6.23 -35.47
C GLY A 554 16.78 -5.82 -34.10
N VAL A 555 17.59 -5.18 -33.26
CA VAL A 555 17.14 -4.58 -32.00
C VAL A 555 16.63 -3.16 -32.27
N THR A 556 15.45 -2.82 -31.76
CA THR A 556 14.92 -1.45 -31.85
C THR A 556 15.23 -0.64 -30.60
N GLU A 557 15.27 0.70 -30.69
CA GLU A 557 15.43 1.56 -29.51
C GLU A 557 14.31 1.32 -28.48
N GLN A 558 13.07 1.07 -28.95
CA GLN A 558 11.94 0.74 -28.08
C GLN A 558 12.17 -0.57 -27.32
N SER A 559 12.73 -1.59 -27.97
CA SER A 559 13.12 -2.84 -27.31
C SER A 559 14.16 -2.61 -26.21
N VAL A 560 15.16 -1.76 -26.45
CA VAL A 560 16.19 -1.38 -25.47
C VAL A 560 15.54 -0.69 -24.26
N LEU A 561 14.64 0.26 -24.51
CA LEU A 561 13.94 0.99 -23.45
C LEU A 561 13.07 0.05 -22.62
N ARG A 562 12.32 -0.85 -23.27
CA ARG A 562 11.49 -1.86 -22.61
C ARG A 562 12.33 -2.82 -21.77
N ALA A 563 13.45 -3.32 -22.29
CA ALA A 563 14.36 -4.19 -21.55
C ALA A 563 14.90 -3.50 -20.29
N TYR A 564 15.26 -2.22 -20.40
CA TYR A 564 15.69 -1.42 -19.26
C TYR A 564 14.57 -1.19 -18.25
N PHE A 565 13.38 -0.81 -18.71
CA PHE A 565 12.21 -0.59 -17.87
C PHE A 565 11.84 -1.84 -17.06
N LEU A 566 11.79 -3.02 -17.68
CA LEU A 566 11.46 -4.27 -16.98
C LEU A 566 12.46 -4.60 -15.87
N ALA A 567 13.75 -4.31 -16.08
CA ALA A 567 14.78 -4.47 -15.06
C ALA A 567 14.63 -3.43 -13.95
N ALA A 568 14.50 -2.14 -14.31
CA ALA A 568 14.42 -1.03 -13.36
C ALA A 568 13.13 -1.02 -12.53
N ALA A 569 12.02 -1.54 -13.09
CA ALA A 569 10.75 -1.61 -12.40
C ALA A 569 10.72 -2.65 -11.28
N ASN A 570 11.58 -3.67 -11.34
CA ASN A 570 11.75 -4.70 -10.30
C ASN A 570 12.93 -4.38 -9.36
N ILE A 571 14.11 -4.05 -9.90
CA ILE A 571 15.32 -3.78 -9.13
C ILE A 571 15.59 -2.28 -9.12
N PHE A 572 15.02 -1.55 -8.17
CA PHE A 572 15.00 -0.08 -8.18
C PHE A 572 15.99 0.57 -7.21
N GLU A 573 16.68 -0.21 -6.39
CA GLU A 573 17.54 0.31 -5.34
C GLU A 573 18.77 1.02 -5.96
N PRO A 574 19.18 2.20 -5.44
CA PRO A 574 20.26 3.00 -6.04
C PRO A 574 21.59 2.26 -6.19
N ASN A 575 21.91 1.35 -5.26
CA ASN A 575 23.15 0.59 -5.23
C ASN A 575 23.14 -0.69 -6.11
N ARG A 576 22.05 -0.97 -6.83
CA ARG A 576 21.88 -2.19 -7.64
C ARG A 576 21.89 -1.92 -9.16
N ALA A 577 22.55 -0.84 -9.59
CA ALA A 577 22.65 -0.47 -11.01
C ALA A 577 23.32 -1.55 -11.88
N ALA A 578 24.31 -2.27 -11.34
CA ALA A 578 24.97 -3.37 -12.06
C ALA A 578 23.98 -4.50 -12.42
N GLU A 579 23.07 -4.84 -11.50
CA GLU A 579 22.03 -5.85 -11.73
C GLU A 579 21.04 -5.39 -12.80
N ARG A 580 20.54 -4.14 -12.71
CA ARG A 580 19.64 -3.56 -13.73
C ARG A 580 20.27 -3.53 -15.12
N LEU A 581 21.47 -2.98 -15.24
CA LEU A 581 22.17 -2.83 -16.52
C LEU A 581 22.61 -4.19 -17.07
N GLY A 582 22.99 -5.13 -16.21
CA GLY A 582 23.29 -6.51 -16.57
C GLY A 582 22.08 -7.19 -17.19
N TRP A 583 20.94 -7.18 -16.49
CA TRP A 583 19.66 -7.66 -17.00
C TRP A 583 19.35 -7.05 -18.37
N ALA A 584 19.28 -5.72 -18.46
CA ALA A 584 18.87 -5.03 -19.68
C ALA A 584 19.78 -5.37 -20.87
N ARG A 585 21.11 -5.33 -20.67
CA ARG A 585 22.08 -5.68 -21.73
C ARG A 585 21.95 -7.13 -22.18
N THR A 586 21.76 -8.05 -21.25
CA THR A 586 21.57 -9.47 -21.57
C THR A 586 20.29 -9.68 -22.39
N ALA A 587 19.18 -9.06 -22.01
CA ALA A 587 17.93 -9.13 -22.78
C ALA A 587 18.12 -8.59 -24.21
N ILE A 588 18.77 -7.44 -24.36
CA ILE A 588 19.05 -6.80 -25.66
C ILE A 588 19.94 -7.70 -26.53
N LEU A 589 21.00 -8.28 -25.97
CA LEU A 589 21.91 -9.16 -26.72
C LEU A 589 21.21 -10.46 -27.11
N ALA A 590 20.39 -11.02 -26.22
CA ALA A 590 19.60 -12.21 -26.51
C ALA A 590 18.63 -11.96 -27.67
N GLU A 591 17.97 -10.79 -27.71
CA GLU A 591 17.12 -10.37 -28.84
C GLU A 591 17.91 -10.24 -30.15
N ALA A 592 19.07 -9.57 -30.12
CA ALA A 592 19.93 -9.43 -31.30
C ALA A 592 20.36 -10.79 -31.86
N ILE A 593 20.81 -11.71 -30.99
CA ILE A 593 21.24 -13.05 -31.39
C ILE A 593 20.05 -13.86 -31.88
N ALA A 594 18.91 -13.83 -31.18
CA ALA A 594 17.69 -14.52 -31.57
C ALA A 594 17.20 -14.06 -32.95
N SER A 595 17.23 -12.75 -33.23
CA SER A 595 16.89 -12.19 -34.54
C SER A 595 17.80 -12.75 -35.64
N HIS A 596 19.11 -12.81 -35.37
CA HIS A 596 20.08 -13.37 -36.30
C HIS A 596 19.86 -14.87 -36.51
N LEU A 597 19.70 -15.67 -35.45
CA LEU A 597 19.50 -17.12 -35.55
C LEU A 597 18.21 -17.48 -36.31
N ARG A 598 17.12 -16.71 -36.12
CA ARG A 598 15.89 -16.89 -36.90
C ARG A 598 16.10 -16.68 -38.40
N GLN A 599 16.92 -15.70 -38.79
CA GLN A 599 17.26 -15.47 -40.21
C GLN A 599 18.03 -16.65 -40.82
N TYR A 600 18.94 -17.29 -40.06
CA TYR A 600 19.70 -18.45 -40.54
C TYR A 600 18.92 -19.77 -40.46
N SER A 601 17.98 -19.88 -39.51
CA SER A 601 17.06 -21.03 -39.42
C SER A 601 16.17 -21.11 -40.66
N ALA A 602 15.67 -19.97 -41.15
CA ALA A 602 14.96 -19.88 -42.43
C ALA A 602 15.81 -20.34 -43.64
N ASN A 603 17.14 -20.34 -43.51
CA ASN A 603 18.10 -20.71 -44.54
C ASN A 603 18.78 -22.08 -44.31
N GLY A 604 18.36 -22.85 -43.29
CA GLY A 604 18.91 -24.18 -42.98
C GLY A 604 20.35 -24.18 -42.43
N ALA A 605 20.83 -23.07 -41.89
CA ALA A 605 22.22 -22.88 -41.45
C ALA A 605 22.37 -22.41 -39.98
N ALA A 606 21.31 -22.55 -39.17
CA ALA A 606 21.30 -22.08 -37.78
C ALA A 606 22.32 -22.81 -36.89
N ASP A 607 22.39 -24.14 -36.96
CA ASP A 607 23.26 -24.95 -36.10
C ASP A 607 24.74 -24.58 -36.24
N GLY A 608 25.21 -24.44 -37.49
CA GLY A 608 26.58 -24.02 -37.78
C GLY A 608 26.87 -22.56 -37.41
N MET A 609 25.86 -21.70 -37.23
CA MET A 609 26.04 -20.36 -36.68
C MET A 609 26.11 -20.40 -35.15
N THR A 610 25.26 -21.22 -34.51
CA THR A 610 25.27 -21.42 -33.05
C THR A 610 26.61 -21.98 -32.58
N GLU A 611 27.15 -23.00 -33.26
CA GLU A 611 28.48 -23.55 -32.97
C GLU A 611 29.59 -22.50 -33.09
N ARG A 612 29.51 -21.60 -34.09
CA ARG A 612 30.45 -20.49 -34.25
C ARG A 612 30.37 -19.47 -33.12
N LEU A 613 29.17 -19.15 -32.65
CA LEU A 613 28.98 -18.25 -31.50
C LEU A 613 29.53 -18.89 -30.21
N ILE A 614 29.27 -20.18 -29.99
CA ILE A 614 29.78 -20.93 -28.84
C ILE A 614 31.32 -20.96 -28.85
N SER A 615 31.96 -21.20 -30.00
CA SER A 615 33.43 -21.19 -30.09
C SER A 615 34.01 -19.79 -29.86
N GLY A 616 33.30 -18.74 -30.32
CA GLY A 616 33.66 -17.34 -30.08
C GLY A 616 33.67 -16.97 -28.59
N LEU A 617 32.70 -17.46 -27.81
CA LEU A 617 32.64 -17.24 -26.35
C LEU A 617 33.85 -17.83 -25.61
N ALA A 618 34.43 -18.91 -26.11
CA ALA A 618 35.61 -19.54 -25.50
C ALA A 618 36.89 -18.71 -25.66
N SER A 619 36.94 -17.79 -26.64
CA SER A 619 38.16 -17.07 -27.05
C SER A 619 38.45 -15.75 -26.30
N HIS A 620 37.54 -15.26 -25.46
CA HIS A 620 37.65 -13.97 -24.78
C HIS A 620 37.80 -14.12 -23.26
N ASP A 621 38.45 -13.19 -22.56
CA ASP A 621 38.72 -13.26 -21.12
C ASP A 621 37.50 -12.85 -20.24
N TRP A 622 36.37 -13.53 -20.41
CA TRP A 622 35.12 -13.28 -19.65
C TRP A 622 35.08 -14.11 -18.37
N ASP A 623 34.26 -13.66 -17.41
CA ASP A 623 33.84 -14.48 -16.26
C ASP A 623 33.34 -15.85 -16.73
N TRP A 624 33.87 -16.92 -16.14
CA TRP A 624 33.58 -18.29 -16.59
C TRP A 624 32.10 -18.63 -16.47
N SER A 625 31.45 -18.19 -15.39
CA SER A 625 30.03 -18.46 -15.14
C SER A 625 29.13 -17.74 -16.15
N LEU A 626 29.48 -16.50 -16.53
CA LEU A 626 28.75 -15.78 -17.57
C LEU A 626 28.87 -16.50 -18.93
N ARG A 627 30.06 -16.99 -19.29
CA ARG A 627 30.25 -17.76 -20.53
C ARG A 627 29.39 -19.03 -20.53
N GLU A 628 29.37 -19.75 -19.42
CA GLU A 628 28.61 -20.99 -19.32
C GLU A 628 27.10 -20.73 -19.39
N ALA A 629 26.60 -19.65 -18.78
CA ALA A 629 25.21 -19.25 -18.89
C ALA A 629 24.81 -18.95 -20.35
N TRP A 630 25.61 -18.17 -21.07
CA TRP A 630 25.38 -17.86 -22.49
C TRP A 630 25.51 -19.10 -23.40
N LYS A 631 26.46 -19.99 -23.11
CA LYS A 631 26.64 -21.25 -23.83
C LYS A 631 25.40 -22.14 -23.69
N GLN A 632 24.88 -22.29 -22.48
CA GLN A 632 23.66 -23.08 -22.23
C GLN A 632 22.46 -22.50 -22.95
N TRP A 633 22.28 -21.17 -22.92
CA TRP A 633 21.24 -20.49 -23.69
C TRP A 633 21.39 -20.70 -25.20
N LEU A 634 22.60 -20.60 -25.76
CA LEU A 634 22.84 -20.88 -27.18
C LEU A 634 22.54 -22.33 -27.56
N MET A 635 22.90 -23.29 -26.70
CA MET A 635 22.61 -24.72 -26.94
C MET A 635 21.11 -25.02 -26.98
N SER A 636 20.24 -24.20 -26.39
CA SER A 636 18.79 -24.42 -26.51
C SER A 636 18.25 -24.10 -27.91
N TRP A 637 19.00 -23.34 -28.72
CA TRP A 637 18.65 -23.07 -30.12
C TRP A 637 19.04 -24.20 -31.09
N THR A 638 19.89 -25.16 -30.70
CA THR A 638 20.31 -26.28 -31.56
C THR A 638 19.45 -27.54 -31.40
N ASN A 639 18.68 -27.62 -30.32
CA ASN A 639 17.74 -28.72 -30.15
C ASN A 639 16.51 -28.42 -31.02
N GLU A 640 16.06 -29.35 -31.86
CA GLU A 640 14.89 -29.26 -32.75
C GLU A 640 13.53 -29.05 -32.02
N SER A 641 13.50 -28.42 -30.85
CA SER A 641 12.26 -27.96 -30.27
C SER A 641 11.79 -26.73 -31.05
N GLN A 642 10.67 -26.86 -31.75
CA GLN A 642 9.84 -25.75 -32.26
C GLN A 642 9.25 -24.88 -31.12
N GLY A 643 9.91 -24.82 -29.95
CA GLY A 643 9.45 -24.20 -28.71
C GLY A 643 9.99 -22.79 -28.50
N SER A 644 9.33 -22.06 -27.62
CA SER A 644 9.71 -20.71 -27.20
C SER A 644 10.98 -20.73 -26.34
N THR A 645 12.00 -19.93 -26.69
CA THR A 645 13.24 -19.76 -25.91
C THR A 645 13.06 -18.93 -24.63
N GLY A 646 11.80 -18.69 -24.22
CA GLY A 646 11.44 -17.84 -23.09
C GLY A 646 12.01 -18.35 -21.75
N GLY A 647 11.95 -19.66 -21.52
CA GLY A 647 12.48 -20.27 -20.30
C GLY A 647 13.99 -20.12 -20.16
N ASP A 648 14.74 -20.48 -21.21
CA ASP A 648 16.19 -20.32 -21.20
C ASP A 648 16.60 -18.85 -21.08
N THR A 649 15.84 -17.95 -21.70
CA THR A 649 16.09 -16.50 -21.59
C THR A 649 15.88 -16.03 -20.15
N ALA A 650 14.84 -16.50 -19.46
CA ALA A 650 14.62 -16.18 -18.05
C ALA A 650 15.77 -16.67 -17.17
N LEU A 651 16.26 -17.90 -17.38
CA LEU A 651 17.42 -18.43 -16.64
C LEU A 651 18.71 -17.64 -16.92
N LEU A 652 18.93 -17.24 -18.19
CA LEU A 652 20.06 -16.39 -18.56
C LEU A 652 20.00 -15.03 -17.83
N LEU A 653 18.82 -14.44 -17.70
CA LEU A 653 18.60 -13.20 -16.96
C LEU A 653 18.89 -13.37 -15.47
N VAL A 654 18.31 -14.40 -14.83
CA VAL A 654 18.55 -14.70 -13.41
C VAL A 654 20.04 -14.85 -13.14
N ARG A 655 20.75 -15.67 -13.92
CA ARG A 655 22.19 -15.89 -13.75
C ARG A 655 22.99 -14.61 -13.96
N THR A 656 22.63 -13.80 -14.95
CA THR A 656 23.27 -12.50 -15.17
C THR A 656 23.10 -11.59 -13.94
N ILE A 657 21.90 -11.52 -13.37
CA ILE A 657 21.62 -10.70 -12.18
C ILE A 657 22.46 -11.20 -10.99
N GLU A 658 22.49 -12.51 -10.74
CA GLU A 658 23.29 -13.09 -9.66
C GLU A 658 24.80 -12.86 -9.86
N ILE A 659 25.30 -12.88 -11.10
CA ILE A 659 26.70 -12.55 -11.43
C ILE A 659 26.97 -11.05 -11.19
N CYS A 660 26.13 -10.18 -11.73
CA CYS A 660 26.29 -8.73 -11.61
C CYS A 660 26.16 -8.23 -10.17
N SER A 661 25.43 -8.96 -9.32
CA SER A 661 25.34 -8.69 -7.89
C SER A 661 26.54 -9.18 -7.07
N GLY A 662 27.41 -10.01 -7.66
CA GLY A 662 28.51 -10.67 -6.95
C GLY A 662 28.11 -11.89 -6.12
N ARG A 663 26.83 -12.28 -6.11
CA ARG A 663 26.33 -13.46 -5.36
C ARG A 663 26.71 -14.80 -6.00
N HIS A 664 27.07 -14.80 -7.28
CA HIS A 664 27.42 -16.01 -8.02
C HIS A 664 28.80 -16.60 -7.66
N GLY A 665 29.77 -15.78 -7.21
CA GLY A 665 31.19 -16.18 -7.13
C GLY A 665 31.64 -16.99 -5.90
N SER A 666 30.88 -16.99 -4.79
CA SER A 666 31.27 -17.70 -3.55
C SER A 666 30.47 -18.98 -3.28
N ALA A 667 29.39 -19.23 -4.02
CA ALA A 667 28.40 -20.28 -3.74
C ALA A 667 28.16 -21.26 -4.89
N GLU A 668 28.92 -21.16 -6.00
CA GLU A 668 28.65 -21.93 -7.22
C GLU A 668 28.72 -23.46 -7.01
N GLN A 669 29.58 -23.95 -6.12
CA GLN A 669 29.69 -25.38 -5.81
C GLN A 669 28.57 -25.88 -4.88
N SER A 670 28.02 -25.01 -4.01
CA SER A 670 26.94 -25.35 -3.07
C SER A 670 25.56 -25.19 -3.71
N LEU A 671 25.37 -24.19 -4.57
CA LEU A 671 24.11 -23.91 -5.29
C LEU A 671 23.81 -24.98 -6.35
N LYS A 672 24.81 -25.47 -7.08
CA LYS A 672 24.64 -26.56 -8.08
C LYS A 672 24.16 -27.88 -7.48
N ASN A 673 24.35 -28.07 -6.17
CA ASN A 673 23.88 -29.25 -5.43
C ASN A 673 22.58 -28.98 -4.65
N SER A 674 22.05 -27.75 -4.68
CA SER A 674 20.81 -27.40 -3.99
C SER A 674 19.61 -27.85 -4.82
N ALA A 675 18.84 -28.79 -4.27
CA ALA A 675 17.57 -29.22 -4.86
C ALA A 675 16.55 -28.06 -4.96
N ASP A 676 16.61 -27.10 -4.03
CA ASP A 676 15.73 -25.92 -4.05
C ASP A 676 16.07 -24.98 -5.23
N TYR A 677 17.36 -24.70 -5.44
CA TYR A 677 17.81 -23.87 -6.57
C TYR A 677 17.47 -24.51 -7.92
N ALA A 678 17.74 -25.80 -8.09
CA ALA A 678 17.41 -26.53 -9.32
C ALA A 678 15.89 -26.51 -9.61
N ARG A 679 15.06 -26.58 -8.55
CA ARG A 679 13.62 -26.51 -8.70
C ARG A 679 13.12 -25.10 -9.02
N LEU A 680 13.74 -24.05 -8.46
CA LEU A 680 13.48 -22.67 -8.87
C LEU A 680 13.80 -22.44 -10.36
N GLU A 681 14.94 -22.96 -10.85
CA GLU A 681 15.27 -22.91 -12.28
C GLU A 681 14.22 -23.63 -13.13
N GLN A 682 13.79 -24.83 -12.73
CA GLN A 682 12.78 -25.58 -13.46
C GLN A 682 11.45 -24.82 -13.56
N ILE A 683 10.94 -24.29 -12.43
CA ILE A 683 9.67 -23.57 -12.38
C ILE A 683 9.75 -22.29 -13.22
N ALA A 684 10.79 -21.48 -13.01
CA ALA A 684 10.95 -20.22 -13.74
C ALA A 684 11.08 -20.44 -15.25
N SER A 685 11.86 -21.45 -15.66
CA SER A 685 12.01 -21.81 -17.07
C SER A 685 10.68 -22.28 -17.67
N SER A 686 9.96 -23.14 -16.96
CA SER A 686 8.66 -23.66 -17.38
C SER A 686 7.63 -22.54 -17.57
N MET A 687 7.46 -21.67 -16.58
CA MET A 687 6.53 -20.55 -16.63
C MET A 687 6.88 -19.56 -17.75
N CYS A 688 8.14 -19.15 -17.85
CA CYS A 688 8.55 -18.16 -18.84
C CYS A 688 8.49 -18.70 -20.26
N SER A 689 8.66 -20.01 -20.46
CA SER A 689 8.44 -20.67 -21.75
C SER A 689 6.97 -20.58 -22.17
N LYS A 690 6.04 -20.94 -21.28
CA LYS A 690 4.59 -20.85 -21.54
C LYS A 690 4.15 -19.42 -21.81
N LEU A 691 4.57 -18.46 -20.97
CA LEU A 691 4.26 -17.05 -21.12
C LEU A 691 4.78 -16.49 -22.46
N ALA A 692 6.00 -16.87 -22.86
CA ALA A 692 6.55 -16.45 -24.14
C ALA A 692 5.81 -17.09 -25.34
N THR A 693 5.32 -18.33 -25.23
CA THR A 693 4.42 -18.92 -26.24
C THR A 693 3.12 -18.10 -26.37
N LYS A 694 2.51 -17.71 -25.24
CA LYS A 694 1.32 -16.85 -25.22
C LYS A 694 1.59 -15.49 -25.88
N ILE A 695 2.72 -14.85 -25.57
CA ILE A 695 3.14 -13.57 -26.18
C ILE A 695 3.32 -13.72 -27.70
N LEU A 696 3.91 -14.82 -28.18
CA LEU A 696 4.07 -15.07 -29.61
C LEU A 696 2.72 -15.23 -30.32
N ALA A 697 1.77 -15.94 -29.71
CA ALA A 697 0.43 -16.11 -30.26
C ALA A 697 -0.35 -14.77 -30.32
N GLN A 698 -0.25 -13.93 -29.28
CA GLN A 698 -0.85 -12.59 -29.25
C GLN A 698 -0.31 -11.68 -30.39
N ASN A 699 0.93 -11.90 -30.83
CA ASN A 699 1.57 -11.15 -31.92
C ASN A 699 1.39 -11.80 -33.32
N GLY A 700 0.39 -12.66 -33.50
CA GLY A 700 0.05 -13.27 -34.79
C GLY A 700 0.70 -14.63 -35.09
N GLY A 701 1.24 -15.31 -34.06
CA GLY A 701 1.68 -16.71 -34.14
C GLY A 701 0.54 -17.74 -34.10
N SER A 702 0.86 -19.03 -34.21
CA SER A 702 -0.15 -20.11 -34.14
C SER A 702 -0.90 -20.11 -32.79
N MET A 703 -2.22 -20.26 -32.83
CA MET A 703 -3.10 -20.24 -31.64
C MET A 703 -3.32 -21.62 -31.00
N ASP A 704 -2.81 -22.70 -31.61
CA ASP A 704 -3.16 -24.09 -31.25
C ASP A 704 -2.73 -24.53 -29.83
N ASN A 705 -1.98 -23.70 -29.09
CA ASN A 705 -1.36 -24.03 -27.80
C ASN A 705 -1.54 -22.97 -26.69
N VAL A 706 -2.53 -22.07 -26.78
CA VAL A 706 -2.69 -20.96 -25.80
C VAL A 706 -3.71 -21.27 -24.70
N GLU A 707 -4.65 -22.17 -24.97
CA GLU A 707 -5.71 -22.53 -24.03
C GLU A 707 -5.10 -23.24 -22.80
N GLY A 708 -5.46 -22.80 -21.59
CA GLY A 708 -4.96 -23.38 -20.33
C GLY A 708 -3.61 -22.82 -19.82
N ILE A 709 -2.86 -22.06 -20.62
CA ILE A 709 -1.56 -21.49 -20.17
C ILE A 709 -1.69 -20.69 -18.88
N ASP A 710 -2.73 -19.87 -18.74
CA ASP A 710 -2.91 -19.05 -17.54
C ASP A 710 -3.14 -19.89 -16.29
N GLN A 711 -3.86 -21.00 -16.41
CA GLN A 711 -4.11 -21.94 -15.31
C GLN A 711 -2.82 -22.68 -14.93
N GLU A 712 -2.04 -23.14 -15.91
CA GLU A 712 -0.75 -23.81 -15.66
C GLU A 712 0.26 -22.85 -15.00
N VAL A 713 0.33 -21.61 -15.48
CA VAL A 713 1.16 -20.57 -14.87
C VAL A 713 0.69 -20.24 -13.46
N ASP A 714 -0.62 -20.23 -13.20
CA ASP A 714 -1.15 -20.02 -11.84
C ASP A 714 -0.75 -21.16 -10.89
N VAL A 715 -0.80 -22.41 -11.34
CA VAL A 715 -0.35 -23.56 -10.53
C VAL A 715 1.15 -23.47 -10.21
N GLU A 716 1.99 -23.18 -11.22
CA GLU A 716 3.43 -23.03 -11.02
C GLU A 716 3.79 -21.80 -10.17
N MET A 717 3.01 -20.71 -10.30
CA MET A 717 3.17 -19.51 -9.48
C MET A 717 2.93 -19.81 -8.00
N LYS A 718 1.94 -20.65 -7.64
CA LYS A 718 1.71 -21.06 -6.25
C LYS A 718 2.98 -21.68 -5.65
N GLU A 719 3.61 -22.61 -6.37
CA GLU A 719 4.86 -23.23 -5.92
C GLU A 719 6.02 -22.21 -5.82
N LEU A 720 6.13 -21.30 -6.79
CA LEU A 720 7.16 -20.26 -6.76
C LEU A 720 7.00 -19.34 -5.54
N ILE A 721 5.79 -18.86 -5.25
CA ILE A 721 5.49 -18.02 -4.08
C ILE A 721 5.86 -18.77 -2.79
N GLN A 722 5.49 -20.04 -2.66
CA GLN A 722 5.83 -20.85 -1.48
C GLN A 722 7.35 -21.02 -1.32
N ARG A 723 8.10 -21.18 -2.40
CA ARG A 723 9.57 -21.29 -2.29
C ARG A 723 10.21 -19.96 -1.91
N VAL A 724 9.73 -18.86 -2.50
CA VAL A 724 10.28 -17.52 -2.27
C VAL A 724 10.01 -17.04 -0.86
N TYR A 725 8.76 -17.20 -0.40
CA TYR A 725 8.32 -16.67 0.87
C TYR A 725 8.17 -17.72 1.96
N GLY A 726 7.76 -18.96 1.66
CA GLY A 726 7.61 -19.99 2.69
C GLY A 726 8.92 -20.33 3.41
N SER A 727 8.80 -20.98 4.57
CA SER A 727 9.92 -21.44 5.39
C SER A 727 10.72 -22.53 4.65
N SER A 728 11.59 -22.11 3.73
CA SER A 728 12.43 -22.95 2.88
C SER A 728 13.82 -23.17 3.50
N SER A 729 14.61 -24.11 2.94
CA SER A 729 15.95 -24.41 3.47
C SER A 729 16.86 -23.18 3.42
N ASN A 730 17.82 -23.06 4.34
CA ASN A 730 18.77 -21.95 4.36
C ASN A 730 19.81 -22.01 3.20
N ASP A 731 19.64 -22.92 2.23
CA ASP A 731 20.64 -23.19 1.20
C ASP A 731 20.64 -22.14 0.07
N VAL A 732 19.53 -21.42 -0.12
CA VAL A 732 19.39 -20.34 -1.11
C VAL A 732 19.03 -19.05 -0.38
N SER A 733 19.68 -17.94 -0.73
CA SER A 733 19.39 -16.65 -0.08
C SER A 733 18.02 -16.12 -0.49
N SER A 734 17.32 -15.42 0.40
CA SER A 734 16.03 -14.78 0.10
C SER A 734 16.10 -13.81 -1.08
N VAL A 735 17.21 -13.09 -1.23
CA VAL A 735 17.47 -12.19 -2.36
C VAL A 735 17.56 -12.97 -3.68
N THR A 736 18.25 -14.11 -3.70
CA THR A 736 18.33 -14.97 -4.89
C THR A 736 16.95 -15.53 -5.26
N ARG A 737 16.13 -15.94 -4.27
CA ARG A 737 14.75 -16.38 -4.53
C ARG A 737 13.91 -15.24 -5.12
N GLN A 738 14.05 -14.03 -4.58
CA GLN A 738 13.38 -12.84 -5.10
C GLN A 738 13.80 -12.54 -6.54
N THR A 739 15.07 -12.75 -6.93
CA THR A 739 15.51 -12.62 -8.34
C THR A 739 14.70 -13.50 -9.29
N PHE A 740 14.44 -14.77 -8.93
CA PHE A 740 13.59 -15.65 -9.74
C PHE A 740 12.17 -15.09 -9.87
N LEU A 741 11.57 -14.65 -8.75
CA LEU A 741 10.24 -14.06 -8.75
C LEU A 741 10.16 -12.80 -9.61
N ASP A 742 11.14 -11.89 -9.48
CA ASP A 742 11.20 -10.63 -10.25
C ASP A 742 11.26 -10.89 -11.76
N VAL A 743 12.09 -11.85 -12.19
CA VAL A 743 12.17 -12.25 -13.60
C VAL A 743 10.84 -12.85 -14.06
N VAL A 744 10.27 -13.81 -13.33
CA VAL A 744 8.98 -14.42 -13.70
C VAL A 744 7.86 -13.38 -13.77
N LYS A 745 7.76 -12.49 -12.77
CA LYS A 745 6.76 -11.41 -12.75
C LYS A 745 6.92 -10.45 -13.94
N SER A 746 8.14 -10.20 -14.41
CA SER A 746 8.36 -9.41 -15.63
C SER A 746 7.77 -10.07 -16.89
N PHE A 747 7.84 -11.40 -17.01
CA PHE A 747 7.21 -12.15 -18.09
C PHE A 747 5.68 -12.18 -17.94
N CYS A 748 5.17 -12.34 -16.71
CA CYS A 748 3.73 -12.25 -16.44
C CYS A 748 3.18 -10.88 -16.81
N TYR A 749 3.87 -9.80 -16.43
CA TYR A 749 3.51 -8.43 -16.78
C TYR A 749 3.47 -8.22 -18.29
N VAL A 750 4.49 -8.68 -19.01
CA VAL A 750 4.55 -8.57 -20.47
C VAL A 750 3.46 -9.38 -21.17
N ALA A 751 3.12 -10.57 -20.68
CA ALA A 751 2.04 -11.40 -21.25
C ALA A 751 0.63 -10.87 -20.93
N HIS A 752 0.51 -10.07 -19.87
CA HIS A 752 -0.75 -9.46 -19.40
C HIS A 752 -1.05 -8.12 -20.09
N CYS A 753 -0.03 -7.29 -20.31
CA CYS A 753 -0.21 -5.92 -20.80
C CYS A 753 -0.15 -5.81 -22.33
N SER A 754 -0.94 -4.92 -22.92
CA SER A 754 -0.75 -4.52 -24.31
C SER A 754 0.53 -3.68 -24.47
N PRO A 755 1.10 -3.58 -25.68
CA PRO A 755 2.23 -2.69 -25.95
C PRO A 755 1.97 -1.25 -25.52
N GLU A 756 0.77 -0.73 -25.77
CA GLU A 756 0.38 0.65 -25.42
C GLU A 756 0.35 0.88 -23.90
N THR A 757 -0.14 -0.11 -23.14
CA THR A 757 -0.12 -0.06 -21.67
C THR A 757 1.32 -0.02 -21.15
N ILE A 758 2.22 -0.82 -21.75
CA ILE A 758 3.63 -0.84 -21.36
C ILE A 758 4.29 0.50 -21.67
N ASP A 759 4.03 1.08 -22.85
CA ASP A 759 4.57 2.39 -23.23
C ASP A 759 4.05 3.51 -22.31
N GLY A 760 2.78 3.46 -21.92
CA GLY A 760 2.20 4.35 -20.93
C GLY A 760 2.88 4.22 -19.56
N HIS A 761 3.12 2.99 -19.10
CA HIS A 761 3.84 2.74 -17.85
C HIS A 761 5.31 3.20 -17.92
N ILE A 762 6.00 2.99 -19.04
CA ILE A 762 7.36 3.49 -19.28
C ILE A 762 7.39 5.01 -19.14
N SER A 763 6.46 5.71 -19.80
CA SER A 763 6.33 7.16 -19.72
C SER A 763 6.15 7.62 -18.28
N LYS A 764 5.14 7.06 -17.59
CA LYS A 764 4.75 7.47 -16.23
C LYS A 764 5.82 7.14 -15.18
N VAL A 765 6.47 5.98 -15.29
CA VAL A 765 7.44 5.51 -14.29
C VAL A 765 8.81 6.14 -14.49
N LEU A 766 9.30 6.31 -15.72
CA LEU A 766 10.68 6.77 -15.97
C LEU A 766 10.78 8.26 -16.30
N PHE A 767 9.75 8.86 -16.90
CA PHE A 767 9.89 10.18 -17.55
C PHE A 767 8.93 11.25 -17.03
N GLU A 768 7.83 10.88 -16.38
CA GLU A 768 6.90 11.82 -15.73
C GLU A 768 7.29 12.03 -14.27
N ASP A 769 7.72 13.24 -13.92
CA ASP A 769 8.11 13.57 -12.55
C ASP A 769 6.94 13.44 -11.58
N VAL A 770 7.22 12.98 -10.36
CA VAL A 770 6.25 12.93 -9.29
C VAL A 770 6.18 14.30 -8.63
N ASN A 771 5.02 14.95 -8.70
CA ASN A 771 4.74 16.22 -8.02
C ASN A 771 4.36 16.00 -6.56
#